data_AF-A0A9D7KQR3-F1
#
_entry.id   AF-A0A9D7KQR3-F1
#
_cell.length_a   1.000
_cell.length_b   1.000
_cell.length_c   1.000
_cell.angle_alpha   90.00
_cell.angle_beta   90.00
_cell.angle_gamma   90.00
#
_symmetry.space_group_name_H-M   'P 1'
#
loop_
_entity.id
_entity.type
_entity.pdbx_description
1 polymer ?
#
loop_
_entity_poly.entity_id
_entity_poly.type
_entity_poly.pdbx_seq_one_letter_code
_entity_poly.pdbx_strand_id
1 'polypeptide(L)'
;MNLKFNTSLIVFMILSLIAFKGNSQMVGGDVFLQGCFIELGISECGVYGSSATPPDGPLGEYHGININGLGFIADHEKDGWDESTGAGEPNFCGDYFTPGSPEEGWAIEWDGDVWENHYLPCLGYGETGFGAADMDGSITSYVDAAGVQLAVWEGELDETGINLSITQTTSFPNGALFFLTSVELCNTGDTDLTDVYYTRNVDPDQDVDNCGSYQTENVIVYNYPSDDTALVTADGESCGCFLGIGAVDNRARVSYGNFFISPSTPSDAWTGTGGYSISGSTSCDCAVQITFKVDIPAGECTIINYAHVLDPSDLQDALEATLSGGVGLTANGVSISATGQYAVCEVGDTVILEANGDPAVTWTWSPDIYLSSTVGDSIVATPEETTTYTVTGVGGECGDITTSFTLIVDEDELSDAGPDQSICIGSSTTLSGFGGPAENIYLWSPDLGLSDPNISNPVASPITTTAYTLTTYDTLGCPAYSAVLITVDPLPIINAGADVAICVDGEIELEATGGVSYVWTPAIGLSNPNIANPNCTVDDETTYTVTGTDENGCINTDEITVSVNYLPEIIATANPYTIDVFLGETTQLDVVTGGIIFNWSPPNGLSDPNIQNPIAQPEDTTIYTVTVTDQYGCVNTDTVIVNVIGELKVLLPNAFSPNGDGVNDYYYPAVSGSGDLEYYAIYNRWGEMIFENTAPNTADGSNGWDGTWNGTEAEVGSYVVIARAKKSFDEAIQTINGTFVLIR
;
A
#
# COMPACT_ATOMS: atom_id res chain seq x y z
N MET A 1 78.53 -22.27 -68.57
CA MET A 1 78.78 -23.69 -68.26
C MET A 1 77.64 -24.10 -67.34
N ASN A 2 76.59 -24.76 -67.85
CA ASN A 2 76.41 -26.22 -67.76
C ASN A 2 76.62 -26.70 -66.30
N LEU A 3 75.71 -27.37 -65.58
CA LEU A 3 74.61 -28.27 -65.94
C LEU A 3 73.85 -28.66 -64.64
N LYS A 4 72.53 -28.89 -64.79
CA LYS A 4 71.71 -30.00 -64.26
C LYS A 4 71.47 -30.26 -62.75
N PHE A 5 70.16 -30.29 -62.43
CA PHE A 5 69.45 -31.31 -61.64
C PHE A 5 69.96 -32.74 -61.87
N ASN A 6 70.03 -33.60 -60.84
CA ASN A 6 68.95 -34.57 -60.56
C ASN A 6 69.31 -35.55 -59.40
N THR A 7 68.27 -35.88 -58.62
CA THR A 7 67.87 -37.20 -58.06
C THR A 7 68.72 -37.97 -57.02
N SER A 8 68.02 -38.28 -55.92
CA SER A 8 67.70 -39.63 -55.37
C SER A 8 68.12 -39.80 -53.90
N LEU A 9 67.39 -40.48 -53.01
CA LEU A 9 66.07 -41.14 -52.98
C LEU A 9 66.09 -41.93 -51.66
N ILE A 10 65.22 -41.67 -50.67
CA ILE A 10 64.84 -42.69 -49.67
C ILE A 10 63.35 -42.51 -49.32
N VAL A 11 62.55 -43.36 -49.96
CA VAL A 11 61.36 -44.09 -49.45
C VAL A 11 60.24 -43.27 -48.81
N PHE A 12 59.26 -42.86 -49.62
CA PHE A 12 57.87 -42.77 -49.19
C PHE A 12 57.33 -44.19 -49.08
N MET A 13 57.13 -44.66 -47.85
CA MET A 13 56.32 -45.84 -47.59
C MET A 13 54.86 -45.39 -47.71
N ILE A 14 54.18 -45.93 -48.70
CA ILE A 14 52.72 -45.90 -48.81
C ILE A 14 52.20 -46.61 -47.56
N LEU A 15 51.83 -45.83 -46.53
CA LEU A 15 50.83 -46.30 -45.57
C LEU A 15 49.49 -46.01 -46.24
N SER A 16 48.80 -47.09 -46.60
CA SER A 16 47.37 -47.11 -46.83
C SER A 16 46.69 -46.09 -45.91
N LEU A 17 46.04 -45.05 -46.46
CA LEU A 17 44.93 -44.43 -45.74
C LEU A 17 43.92 -45.55 -45.55
N ILE A 18 43.92 -46.16 -44.37
CA ILE A 18 42.70 -46.74 -43.85
C ILE A 18 41.83 -45.51 -43.60
N ALA A 19 40.85 -45.28 -44.45
CA ALA A 19 39.77 -44.38 -44.12
C ALA A 19 39.18 -44.90 -42.79
N PHE A 20 39.32 -44.14 -41.71
CA PHE A 20 38.52 -44.41 -40.52
C PHE A 20 37.07 -44.22 -40.97
N LYS A 21 36.28 -45.30 -40.87
CA LYS A 21 34.83 -45.25 -41.11
C LYS A 21 34.23 -44.38 -40.00
N GLY A 22 33.46 -43.37 -40.37
CA GLY A 22 32.74 -42.53 -39.40
C GLY A 22 31.51 -43.27 -38.85
N ASN A 23 31.07 -42.85 -37.67
CA ASN A 23 29.85 -43.29 -37.00
C ASN A 23 28.57 -42.77 -37.71
N SER A 24 28.69 -41.74 -38.56
CA SER A 24 27.64 -41.27 -39.47
C SER A 24 28.02 -41.56 -40.92
N GLN A 25 27.11 -42.11 -41.73
CA GLN A 25 27.38 -42.48 -43.12
C GLN A 25 26.17 -42.24 -44.02
N MET A 26 26.39 -41.85 -45.28
CA MET A 26 25.32 -41.81 -46.29
C MET A 26 25.39 -42.99 -47.26
N VAL A 27 24.22 -43.54 -47.60
CA VAL A 27 24.05 -44.54 -48.66
C VAL A 27 22.91 -44.07 -49.56
N GLY A 28 23.24 -43.64 -50.78
CA GLY A 28 22.25 -42.98 -51.64
C GLY A 28 21.92 -41.58 -51.10
N GLY A 29 20.62 -41.28 -50.96
CA GLY A 29 20.12 -40.05 -50.32
C GLY A 29 19.87 -40.19 -48.81
N ASP A 30 20.04 -41.39 -48.26
CA ASP A 30 19.75 -41.70 -46.85
C ASP A 30 21.00 -41.55 -45.99
N VAL A 31 20.82 -41.20 -44.72
CA VAL A 31 21.89 -41.09 -43.71
C VAL A 31 21.65 -42.02 -42.54
N PHE A 32 22.72 -42.64 -42.06
CA PHE A 32 22.76 -43.57 -40.94
C PHE A 32 23.67 -42.99 -39.86
N LEU A 33 23.20 -42.94 -38.63
CA LEU A 33 23.87 -42.43 -37.45
C LEU A 33 24.07 -43.58 -36.44
N GLN A 34 25.27 -43.74 -35.90
CA GLN A 34 25.62 -44.80 -34.94
C GLN A 34 26.25 -44.19 -33.68
N GLY A 35 25.64 -44.41 -32.53
CA GLY A 35 26.12 -44.05 -31.20
C GLY A 35 26.63 -45.26 -30.42
N CYS A 36 27.05 -45.08 -29.16
CA CYS A 36 27.41 -46.18 -28.28
C CYS A 36 26.22 -47.08 -27.94
N PHE A 37 25.01 -46.49 -27.91
CA PHE A 37 23.78 -47.19 -27.50
C PHE A 37 22.57 -46.89 -28.39
N ILE A 38 22.70 -46.02 -29.40
CA ILE A 38 21.62 -45.73 -30.36
C ILE A 38 22.12 -45.92 -31.79
N GLU A 39 21.33 -46.55 -32.65
CA GLU A 39 21.52 -46.53 -34.11
C GLU A 39 20.27 -45.89 -34.74
N LEU A 40 20.42 -45.01 -35.74
CA LEU A 40 19.31 -44.30 -36.38
C LEU A 40 19.53 -44.15 -37.89
N GLY A 41 18.58 -44.57 -38.69
CA GLY A 41 18.46 -44.31 -40.12
C GLY A 41 17.49 -43.17 -40.40
N ILE A 42 17.85 -42.29 -41.33
CA ILE A 42 17.01 -41.17 -41.80
C ILE A 42 16.99 -41.20 -43.32
N SER A 43 15.79 -41.27 -43.88
CA SER A 43 15.58 -41.27 -45.34
C SER A 43 15.85 -39.91 -45.96
N GLU A 44 16.03 -39.89 -47.28
CA GLU A 44 16.19 -38.67 -48.06
C GLU A 44 15.04 -37.64 -47.91
N CYS A 45 13.84 -38.08 -47.49
CA CYS A 45 12.68 -37.20 -47.26
C CYS A 45 12.60 -36.66 -45.82
N GLY A 46 13.61 -36.88 -44.98
CA GLY A 46 13.66 -36.36 -43.61
C GLY A 46 12.76 -37.12 -42.63
N VAL A 47 12.36 -38.35 -42.97
CA VAL A 47 11.60 -39.27 -42.10
C VAL A 47 12.57 -40.31 -41.51
N TYR A 48 12.34 -40.73 -40.26
CA TYR A 48 13.15 -41.78 -39.62
C TYR A 48 12.79 -43.15 -40.19
N GLY A 49 13.81 -43.98 -40.36
CA GLY A 49 13.73 -45.19 -41.18
C GLY A 49 14.34 -45.00 -42.57
N SER A 50 15.16 -45.97 -42.97
CA SER A 50 15.70 -46.14 -44.33
C SER A 50 15.61 -47.62 -44.73
N SER A 51 15.23 -47.90 -45.99
CA SER A 51 15.31 -49.28 -46.57
C SER A 51 16.62 -49.54 -47.26
N ALA A 52 17.48 -48.52 -47.39
CA ALA A 52 18.82 -48.76 -47.85
C ALA A 52 19.53 -49.65 -46.83
N THR A 53 20.26 -50.65 -47.32
CA THR A 53 21.08 -51.49 -46.44
C THR A 53 22.12 -50.60 -45.77
N PRO A 54 22.15 -50.54 -44.43
CA PRO A 54 23.13 -49.71 -43.73
C PRO A 54 24.55 -50.19 -44.10
N PRO A 55 25.51 -49.26 -44.26
CA PRO A 55 26.89 -49.62 -44.56
C PRO A 55 27.57 -50.20 -43.32
N ASP A 56 28.55 -51.08 -43.45
CA ASP A 56 29.34 -51.56 -42.30
C ASP A 56 29.84 -50.38 -41.41
N GLY A 57 29.45 -50.35 -40.13
CA GLY A 57 29.83 -49.32 -39.16
C GLY A 57 31.25 -49.51 -38.59
N PRO A 58 31.80 -48.49 -37.89
CA PRO A 58 33.05 -48.61 -37.13
C PRO A 58 32.90 -49.35 -35.78
N LEU A 59 31.69 -49.47 -35.23
CA LEU A 59 31.40 -50.22 -33.98
C LEU A 59 30.86 -51.65 -34.22
N GLY A 60 30.63 -52.05 -35.47
CA GLY A 60 30.02 -53.33 -35.86
C GLY A 60 29.22 -53.20 -37.15
N GLU A 61 28.63 -54.28 -37.65
CA GLU A 61 27.52 -54.15 -38.62
C GLU A 61 26.36 -53.42 -37.90
N TYR A 62 25.68 -52.47 -38.57
CA TYR A 62 24.45 -51.91 -38.01
C TYR A 62 23.46 -53.06 -37.79
N HIS A 63 22.72 -52.98 -36.70
CA HIS A 63 21.75 -54.00 -36.33
C HIS A 63 20.54 -53.82 -37.24
N GLY A 64 20.53 -54.57 -38.34
CA GLY A 64 19.42 -54.58 -39.27
C GLY A 64 18.22 -55.29 -38.66
N ILE A 65 17.05 -54.78 -38.99
CA ILE A 65 15.76 -55.41 -38.72
C ILE A 65 15.51 -56.51 -39.78
N ASN A 66 14.51 -57.39 -39.64
CA ASN A 66 14.28 -58.54 -40.54
C ASN A 66 13.96 -58.17 -42.02
N ILE A 67 13.97 -56.89 -42.35
CA ILE A 67 13.82 -56.29 -43.69
C ILE A 67 15.07 -55.46 -43.99
N ASN A 68 15.52 -55.40 -45.26
CA ASN A 68 16.67 -54.56 -45.62
C ASN A 68 16.38 -53.10 -45.18
N GLY A 69 17.15 -52.56 -44.23
CA GLY A 69 16.95 -51.20 -43.71
C GLY A 69 17.40 -50.98 -42.27
N LEU A 70 17.25 -49.73 -41.78
CA LEU A 70 17.44 -49.31 -40.38
C LEU A 70 16.41 -48.24 -40.01
N GLY A 71 15.67 -48.49 -38.94
CA GLY A 71 14.79 -47.55 -38.23
C GLY A 71 15.57 -46.71 -37.22
N PHE A 72 15.27 -46.84 -35.93
CA PHE A 72 16.28 -46.68 -34.90
C PHE A 72 16.24 -47.81 -33.87
N ILE A 73 17.34 -48.02 -33.16
CA ILE A 73 17.56 -49.13 -32.22
C ILE A 73 18.30 -48.60 -31.00
N ALA A 74 17.96 -49.11 -29.82
CA ALA A 74 18.57 -48.76 -28.54
C ALA A 74 19.11 -49.99 -27.80
N ASP A 75 20.39 -49.96 -27.43
CA ASP A 75 20.93 -50.82 -26.39
C ASP A 75 20.61 -50.23 -25.01
N HIS A 76 19.39 -50.51 -24.54
CA HIS A 76 18.89 -50.02 -23.26
C HIS A 76 19.67 -50.58 -22.06
N GLU A 77 20.34 -51.74 -22.19
CA GLU A 77 21.16 -52.33 -21.12
C GLU A 77 22.51 -51.62 -20.95
N LYS A 78 22.89 -50.78 -21.93
CA LYS A 78 24.16 -50.05 -22.02
C LYS A 78 25.39 -50.98 -21.90
N ASP A 79 25.29 -52.22 -22.39
CA ASP A 79 26.36 -53.22 -22.34
C ASP A 79 27.20 -53.32 -23.62
N GLY A 80 26.79 -52.59 -24.66
CA GLY A 80 27.47 -52.37 -25.93
C GLY A 80 27.02 -53.34 -27.03
N TRP A 81 27.26 -52.93 -28.27
CA TRP A 81 26.99 -53.72 -29.48
C TRP A 81 27.95 -54.95 -29.63
N ASP A 82 27.81 -56.00 -28.82
CA ASP A 82 28.82 -57.07 -28.75
C ASP A 82 28.61 -58.25 -29.71
N GLU A 83 29.52 -58.44 -30.67
CA GLU A 83 29.68 -59.70 -31.43
C GLU A 83 30.66 -60.71 -30.76
N SER A 84 31.38 -60.33 -29.69
CA SER A 84 32.60 -61.02 -29.22
C SER A 84 32.44 -61.99 -28.04
N THR A 85 31.33 -61.97 -27.29
CA THR A 85 31.12 -62.87 -26.13
C THR A 85 30.54 -64.25 -26.49
N GLY A 86 30.07 -64.47 -27.72
CA GLY A 86 29.49 -65.75 -28.11
C GLY A 86 28.19 -66.13 -27.36
N ALA A 87 27.55 -65.15 -26.72
CA ALA A 87 26.11 -65.14 -26.52
C ALA A 87 25.46 -64.61 -27.81
N GLY A 88 24.28 -65.10 -28.18
CA GLY A 88 23.59 -64.63 -29.38
C GLY A 88 23.22 -63.15 -29.29
N GLU A 89 22.94 -62.54 -30.44
CA GLU A 89 22.31 -61.23 -30.70
C GLU A 89 21.97 -60.42 -29.43
N PRO A 90 22.51 -59.21 -29.21
CA PRO A 90 22.18 -58.39 -28.04
C PRO A 90 20.67 -58.22 -27.87
N ASN A 91 20.19 -58.13 -26.63
CA ASN A 91 18.80 -57.77 -26.31
C ASN A 91 18.65 -56.25 -26.49
N PHE A 92 18.67 -55.76 -27.73
CA PHE A 92 18.35 -54.36 -28.01
C PHE A 92 16.83 -54.16 -28.03
N CYS A 93 16.43 -52.97 -27.62
CA CYS A 93 15.10 -52.45 -27.87
C CYS A 93 15.08 -51.85 -29.27
N GLY A 94 14.11 -52.24 -30.08
CA GLY A 94 13.85 -51.54 -31.33
C GLY A 94 13.77 -52.39 -32.57
N ASP A 95 12.66 -52.19 -33.26
CA ASP A 95 12.56 -51.91 -34.69
C ASP A 95 11.69 -50.65 -34.78
N TYR A 96 12.14 -49.60 -34.09
CA TYR A 96 11.44 -48.33 -34.14
C TYR A 96 11.49 -47.93 -35.60
N PHE A 97 10.33 -47.79 -36.25
CA PHE A 97 10.27 -47.46 -37.67
C PHE A 97 10.74 -48.62 -38.58
N THR A 98 9.96 -49.71 -38.69
CA THR A 98 10.07 -50.56 -39.89
C THR A 98 9.89 -49.65 -41.09
N PRO A 99 10.83 -49.61 -42.05
CA PRO A 99 10.70 -48.72 -43.17
C PRO A 99 9.44 -49.09 -44.00
N GLY A 100 8.33 -48.38 -43.75
CA GLY A 100 7.07 -48.47 -44.47
C GLY A 100 5.88 -49.11 -43.74
N SER A 101 5.89 -49.26 -42.41
CA SER A 101 4.66 -49.65 -41.71
C SER A 101 4.62 -49.26 -40.23
N PRO A 102 3.44 -48.86 -39.72
CA PRO A 102 2.30 -48.39 -40.49
C PRO A 102 2.61 -47.02 -41.12
N GLU A 103 2.78 -45.92 -40.38
CA GLU A 103 2.81 -44.58 -41.00
C GLU A 103 3.62 -43.54 -40.23
N GLU A 104 4.92 -43.78 -40.20
CA GLU A 104 5.90 -42.87 -39.62
C GLU A 104 6.13 -41.63 -40.47
N GLY A 105 6.15 -40.46 -39.84
CA GLY A 105 6.27 -39.21 -40.59
C GLY A 105 6.08 -37.95 -39.77
N TRP A 106 6.07 -36.84 -40.49
CA TRP A 106 5.77 -35.52 -39.96
C TRP A 106 4.94 -34.73 -40.96
N ALA A 107 4.13 -33.80 -40.46
CA ALA A 107 3.25 -32.99 -41.28
C ALA A 107 3.18 -31.55 -40.80
N ILE A 108 2.84 -30.67 -41.72
CA ILE A 108 2.50 -29.27 -41.47
C ILE A 108 1.06 -29.03 -41.89
N GLU A 109 0.29 -28.34 -41.06
CA GLU A 109 -1.03 -27.82 -41.41
C GLU A 109 -1.05 -26.29 -41.30
N TRP A 110 -1.63 -25.66 -42.32
CA TRP A 110 -1.91 -24.23 -42.32
C TRP A 110 -3.12 -23.92 -43.21
N ASP A 111 -3.99 -23.03 -42.75
CA ASP A 111 -5.26 -22.64 -43.40
C ASP A 111 -6.16 -23.84 -43.83
N GLY A 112 -6.04 -24.97 -43.12
CA GLY A 112 -6.79 -26.20 -43.36
C GLY A 112 -6.23 -27.11 -44.45
N ASP A 113 -5.14 -26.71 -45.10
CA ASP A 113 -4.35 -27.57 -45.99
C ASP A 113 -3.28 -28.30 -45.16
N VAL A 114 -2.97 -29.54 -45.55
CA VAL A 114 -2.02 -30.43 -44.86
C VAL A 114 -0.99 -30.90 -45.87
N TRP A 115 0.29 -30.76 -45.51
CA TRP A 115 1.43 -31.29 -46.27
C TRP A 115 2.19 -32.26 -45.39
N GLU A 116 2.39 -33.47 -45.88
CA GLU A 116 2.95 -34.55 -45.07
C GLU A 116 4.12 -35.27 -45.75
N ASN A 117 5.15 -35.56 -44.97
CA ASN A 117 6.26 -36.42 -45.38
C ASN A 117 6.19 -37.73 -44.60
N HIS A 118 5.98 -38.81 -45.34
CA HIS A 118 5.91 -40.18 -44.84
C HIS A 118 6.89 -41.08 -45.59
N TYR A 119 7.26 -42.17 -44.94
CA TYR A 119 8.22 -43.11 -45.51
C TYR A 119 7.73 -43.80 -46.81
N LEU A 120 6.46 -44.22 -46.88
CA LEU A 120 5.90 -44.97 -48.03
C LEU A 120 5.91 -44.17 -49.36
N PRO A 121 5.44 -42.91 -49.40
CA PRO A 121 5.58 -42.03 -50.57
C PRO A 121 7.04 -41.73 -50.95
N CYS A 122 7.94 -41.59 -49.97
CA CYS A 122 9.35 -41.24 -50.18
C CYS A 122 10.07 -42.21 -51.12
N LEU A 123 9.77 -43.51 -51.02
CA LEU A 123 10.43 -44.54 -51.83
C LEU A 123 9.78 -44.81 -53.19
N GLY A 124 8.77 -44.04 -53.58
CA GLY A 124 8.06 -44.25 -54.83
C GLY A 124 7.28 -45.58 -54.87
N TYR A 125 6.93 -46.15 -53.70
CA TYR A 125 5.95 -47.24 -53.60
C TYR A 125 4.54 -46.69 -53.84
N GLY A 126 4.28 -46.30 -55.09
CA GLY A 126 3.02 -45.70 -55.51
C GLY A 126 1.80 -46.60 -55.27
N GLU A 127 0.69 -45.92 -54.96
CA GLU A 127 -0.71 -46.38 -55.01
C GLU A 127 -1.18 -47.41 -53.97
N THR A 128 -1.16 -47.02 -52.69
CA THR A 128 -2.33 -47.22 -51.81
C THR A 128 -3.20 -45.95 -51.64
N GLY A 129 -2.80 -44.81 -52.24
CA GLY A 129 -3.63 -43.60 -52.33
C GLY A 129 -2.96 -42.26 -52.01
N PHE A 130 -1.66 -42.21 -51.71
CA PHE A 130 -1.04 -41.12 -50.94
C PHE A 130 0.09 -40.32 -51.64
N GLY A 131 0.17 -40.27 -52.98
CA GLY A 131 1.08 -39.34 -53.67
C GLY A 131 2.59 -39.59 -53.46
N ALA A 132 3.41 -38.60 -53.85
CA ALA A 132 4.83 -38.47 -53.44
C ALA A 132 4.88 -37.67 -52.14
N ALA A 133 6.05 -37.54 -51.49
CA ALA A 133 6.21 -36.61 -50.37
C ALA A 133 5.73 -35.20 -50.77
N ASP A 134 4.95 -34.54 -49.92
CA ASP A 134 4.39 -33.23 -50.24
C ASP A 134 5.41 -32.09 -50.07
N MET A 135 6.47 -32.32 -49.27
CA MET A 135 7.54 -31.36 -49.04
C MET A 135 8.86 -31.88 -49.61
N ASP A 136 9.31 -31.25 -50.70
CA ASP A 136 10.57 -31.55 -51.36
C ASP A 136 11.75 -31.16 -50.46
N GLY A 137 12.72 -32.05 -50.33
CA GLY A 137 13.95 -31.79 -49.58
C GLY A 137 14.98 -32.89 -49.71
N SER A 138 16.09 -32.75 -48.99
CA SER A 138 17.18 -33.75 -49.00
C SER A 138 18.05 -33.62 -47.75
N ILE A 139 18.80 -34.69 -47.44
CA ILE A 139 19.90 -34.62 -46.47
C ILE A 139 21.01 -33.74 -47.06
N THR A 140 21.31 -32.61 -46.41
CA THR A 140 22.32 -31.65 -46.88
C THR A 140 23.60 -31.69 -46.08
N SER A 141 23.54 -32.16 -44.83
CA SER A 141 24.71 -32.31 -43.97
C SER A 141 24.57 -33.51 -43.06
N TYR A 142 25.70 -34.13 -42.75
CA TYR A 142 25.83 -35.11 -41.68
C TYR A 142 27.25 -35.02 -41.13
N VAL A 143 27.36 -35.14 -39.82
CA VAL A 143 28.60 -34.89 -39.11
C VAL A 143 28.82 -36.00 -38.10
N ASP A 144 29.92 -36.73 -38.29
CA ASP A 144 30.60 -37.48 -37.24
C ASP A 144 31.85 -36.69 -36.87
N ALA A 145 31.58 -35.59 -36.19
CA ALA A 145 32.57 -34.93 -35.40
C ALA A 145 32.08 -35.11 -34.00
N ALA A 146 33.02 -35.24 -33.10
CA ALA A 146 32.72 -34.72 -31.82
C ALA A 146 31.67 -35.52 -31.02
N GLY A 147 31.61 -36.86 -31.19
CA GLY A 147 30.77 -37.78 -30.39
C GLY A 147 29.33 -37.32 -30.17
N VAL A 148 28.84 -36.53 -31.12
CA VAL A 148 27.46 -36.20 -31.33
C VAL A 148 27.23 -36.62 -32.77
N GLN A 149 26.33 -37.57 -32.97
CA GLN A 149 25.92 -37.92 -34.31
C GLN A 149 24.86 -36.92 -34.74
N LEU A 150 25.02 -36.33 -35.92
CA LEU A 150 24.12 -35.31 -36.43
C LEU A 150 23.83 -35.47 -37.91
N ALA A 151 22.58 -35.24 -38.28
CA ALA A 151 22.11 -35.12 -39.65
C ALA A 151 21.21 -33.90 -39.81
N VAL A 152 21.35 -33.21 -40.94
CA VAL A 152 20.52 -32.07 -41.35
C VAL A 152 19.78 -32.43 -42.62
N TRP A 153 18.46 -32.31 -42.56
CA TRP A 153 17.57 -32.33 -43.71
C TRP A 153 17.07 -30.91 -43.97
N GLU A 154 17.15 -30.46 -45.20
CA GLU A 154 16.60 -29.17 -45.63
C GLU A 154 15.57 -29.40 -46.73
N GLY A 155 14.43 -28.73 -46.60
CA GLY A 155 13.35 -28.75 -47.57
C GLY A 155 12.58 -27.44 -47.63
N GLU A 156 11.68 -27.35 -48.60
CA GLU A 156 10.87 -26.15 -48.83
C GLU A 156 9.42 -26.53 -49.14
N LEU A 157 8.50 -25.68 -48.70
CA LEU A 157 7.09 -25.70 -49.07
C LEU A 157 6.78 -24.38 -49.78
N ASP A 158 6.73 -24.42 -51.11
CA ASP A 158 6.43 -23.28 -51.99
C ASP A 158 5.15 -23.55 -52.78
N GLU A 159 4.02 -23.35 -52.12
CA GLU A 159 2.69 -23.51 -52.71
C GLU A 159 1.90 -22.20 -52.72
N THR A 160 0.73 -22.19 -53.36
CA THR A 160 -0.07 -20.96 -53.47
C THR A 160 -0.60 -20.55 -52.09
N GLY A 161 0.07 -19.60 -51.45
CA GLY A 161 -0.34 -19.02 -50.17
C GLY A 161 0.60 -19.32 -49.00
N ILE A 162 1.54 -20.26 -49.15
CA ILE A 162 2.51 -20.63 -48.12
C ILE A 162 3.92 -20.72 -48.71
N ASN A 163 4.89 -20.12 -48.00
CA ASN A 163 6.29 -20.08 -48.37
C ASN A 163 7.14 -20.38 -47.14
N LEU A 164 7.44 -21.65 -46.90
CA LEU A 164 8.23 -22.10 -45.75
C LEU A 164 9.52 -22.76 -46.20
N SER A 165 10.64 -22.34 -45.62
CA SER A 165 11.87 -23.13 -45.60
C SER A 165 11.91 -23.92 -44.30
N ILE A 166 12.29 -25.19 -44.37
CA ILE A 166 12.23 -26.15 -43.27
C ILE A 166 13.60 -26.80 -43.12
N THR A 167 14.19 -26.66 -41.93
CA THR A 167 15.45 -27.32 -41.58
C THR A 167 15.20 -28.26 -40.40
N GLN A 168 15.38 -29.56 -40.60
CA GLN A 168 15.35 -30.55 -39.53
C GLN A 168 16.76 -30.99 -39.18
N THR A 169 17.17 -30.75 -37.95
CA THR A 169 18.43 -31.23 -37.40
C THR A 169 18.14 -32.34 -36.40
N THR A 170 18.60 -33.55 -36.72
CA THR A 170 18.53 -34.69 -35.80
C THR A 170 19.91 -34.93 -35.18
N SER A 171 19.98 -35.04 -33.86
CA SER A 171 21.26 -35.19 -33.16
C SER A 171 21.17 -36.02 -31.89
N PHE A 172 22.23 -36.73 -31.54
CA PHE A 172 22.33 -37.37 -30.22
C PHE A 172 23.76 -37.46 -29.70
N PRO A 173 23.96 -37.27 -28.38
CA PRO A 173 25.23 -37.58 -27.72
C PRO A 173 25.54 -39.08 -27.81
N ASN A 174 26.81 -39.43 -27.99
CA ASN A 174 27.24 -40.82 -28.20
C ASN A 174 26.82 -41.77 -27.06
N GLY A 175 26.74 -41.30 -25.82
CA GLY A 175 26.44 -42.10 -24.63
C GLY A 175 25.00 -41.97 -24.09
N ALA A 176 24.13 -41.27 -24.81
CA ALA A 176 22.75 -41.07 -24.41
C ALA A 176 21.83 -42.15 -25.00
N LEU A 177 20.74 -42.43 -24.30
CA LEU A 177 19.57 -43.18 -24.77
C LEU A 177 18.44 -42.22 -25.13
N PHE A 178 18.78 -41.05 -25.68
CA PHE A 178 17.83 -40.15 -26.32
C PHE A 178 18.46 -39.45 -27.51
N PHE A 179 17.62 -38.95 -28.42
CA PHE A 179 18.03 -38.06 -29.50
C PHE A 179 17.07 -36.89 -29.64
N LEU A 180 17.60 -35.79 -30.15
CA LEU A 180 16.89 -34.53 -30.33
C LEU A 180 16.57 -34.29 -31.79
N THR A 181 15.38 -33.75 -32.03
CA THR A 181 14.97 -33.21 -33.32
C THR A 181 14.68 -31.72 -33.14
N SER A 182 15.47 -30.90 -33.80
CA SER A 182 15.26 -29.45 -33.90
C SER A 182 14.69 -29.14 -35.29
N VAL A 183 13.56 -28.44 -35.34
CA VAL A 183 12.91 -28.04 -36.59
C VAL A 183 12.84 -26.53 -36.63
N GLU A 184 13.55 -25.94 -37.59
CA GLU A 184 13.46 -24.53 -37.91
C GLU A 184 12.47 -24.34 -39.06
N LEU A 185 11.47 -23.50 -38.84
CA LEU A 185 10.45 -23.11 -39.80
C LEU A 185 10.62 -21.62 -40.10
N CYS A 186 11.06 -21.30 -41.31
CA CYS A 186 11.28 -19.92 -41.75
C CYS A 186 10.21 -19.50 -42.76
N ASN A 187 9.42 -18.48 -42.42
CA ASN A 187 8.45 -17.89 -43.33
C ASN A 187 9.16 -16.99 -44.33
N THR A 188 9.38 -17.50 -45.53
CA THR A 188 10.04 -16.80 -46.63
C THR A 188 9.08 -15.95 -47.47
N GLY A 189 7.79 -15.97 -47.13
CA GLY A 189 6.74 -15.19 -47.77
C GLY A 189 6.58 -13.78 -47.19
N ASP A 190 5.66 -13.03 -47.81
CA ASP A 190 5.36 -11.63 -47.44
C ASP A 190 4.16 -11.50 -46.47
N THR A 191 3.60 -12.62 -45.99
CA THR A 191 2.41 -12.64 -45.12
C THR A 191 2.65 -13.49 -43.88
N ASP A 192 2.17 -13.01 -42.73
CA ASP A 192 2.24 -13.75 -41.47
C ASP A 192 1.48 -15.09 -41.58
N LEU A 193 2.12 -16.17 -41.13
CA LEU A 193 1.51 -17.49 -41.03
C LEU A 193 1.07 -17.69 -39.57
N THR A 194 -0.23 -17.64 -39.31
CA THR A 194 -0.80 -17.89 -37.97
C THR A 194 -1.42 -19.27 -37.89
N ASP A 195 -1.47 -19.85 -36.69
CA ASP A 195 -2.03 -21.18 -36.43
C ASP A 195 -1.37 -22.27 -37.31
N VAL A 196 -0.04 -22.21 -37.47
CA VAL A 196 0.72 -23.27 -38.13
C VAL A 196 0.89 -24.43 -37.16
N TYR A 197 0.53 -25.65 -37.58
CA TYR A 197 0.72 -26.85 -36.77
C TYR A 197 1.81 -27.72 -37.39
N TYR A 198 2.85 -28.06 -36.62
CA TYR A 198 3.82 -29.09 -36.98
C TYR A 198 3.57 -30.32 -36.12
N THR A 199 3.41 -31.50 -36.72
CA THR A 199 3.24 -32.76 -35.98
C THR A 199 4.31 -33.75 -36.36
N ARG A 200 4.91 -34.39 -35.35
CA ARG A 200 5.63 -35.66 -35.51
C ARG A 200 4.75 -36.81 -35.05
N ASN A 201 4.58 -37.81 -35.91
CA ASN A 201 3.85 -39.04 -35.63
C ASN A 201 4.83 -40.19 -35.48
N VAL A 202 4.61 -41.03 -34.45
CA VAL A 202 5.46 -42.18 -34.13
C VAL A 202 4.61 -43.41 -33.81
N ASP A 203 4.92 -44.55 -34.41
CA ASP A 203 4.43 -45.85 -33.95
C ASP A 203 5.29 -46.35 -32.78
N PRO A 204 4.72 -46.46 -31.57
CA PRO A 204 5.47 -46.87 -30.40
C PRO A 204 5.65 -48.40 -30.26
N ASP A 205 5.29 -49.25 -31.21
CA ASP A 205 5.23 -50.72 -31.07
C ASP A 205 6.59 -51.49 -31.15
N GLN A 206 7.54 -51.11 -30.30
CA GLN A 206 8.98 -51.40 -30.41
C GLN A 206 9.48 -52.84 -30.20
N ASP A 207 8.57 -53.77 -29.90
CA ASP A 207 8.88 -55.11 -29.41
C ASP A 207 8.34 -56.23 -30.31
N VAL A 208 7.76 -55.90 -31.46
CA VAL A 208 7.05 -56.88 -32.32
C VAL A 208 7.98 -58.03 -32.72
N ASP A 209 9.19 -57.73 -33.18
CA ASP A 209 10.13 -58.75 -33.65
C ASP A 209 10.71 -59.60 -32.53
N ASN A 210 10.87 -59.02 -31.33
CA ASN A 210 11.37 -59.74 -30.16
C ASN A 210 10.28 -60.60 -29.50
N CYS A 211 9.03 -60.12 -29.47
CA CYS A 211 8.03 -60.60 -28.51
C CYS A 211 6.62 -60.80 -29.09
N GLY A 212 6.37 -60.41 -30.34
CA GLY A 212 5.19 -60.76 -31.12
C GLY A 212 3.90 -60.01 -30.75
N SER A 213 4.02 -58.84 -30.11
CA SER A 213 2.89 -57.97 -29.74
C SER A 213 3.07 -56.57 -30.30
N TYR A 214 2.02 -56.04 -30.94
CA TYR A 214 1.92 -54.67 -31.47
C TYR A 214 1.35 -53.68 -30.43
N GLN A 215 1.00 -54.15 -29.22
CA GLN A 215 0.35 -53.30 -28.21
C GLN A 215 1.36 -52.64 -27.29
N THR A 216 1.17 -51.34 -27.08
CA THR A 216 1.91 -50.51 -26.11
C THR A 216 0.98 -49.86 -25.10
N GLU A 217 1.47 -49.71 -23.87
CA GLU A 217 0.84 -48.89 -22.85
C GLU A 217 1.26 -47.43 -23.05
N ASN A 218 0.39 -46.66 -23.71
CA ASN A 218 0.60 -45.25 -24.00
C ASN A 218 0.04 -44.37 -22.89
N VAL A 219 0.85 -43.47 -22.35
CA VAL A 219 0.50 -42.59 -21.23
C VAL A 219 0.89 -41.16 -21.55
N ILE A 220 -0.07 -40.24 -21.49
CA ILE A 220 0.23 -38.80 -21.52
C ILE A 220 0.54 -38.36 -20.10
N VAL A 221 1.81 -38.03 -19.87
CA VAL A 221 2.36 -37.68 -18.56
C VAL A 221 2.17 -36.19 -18.27
N TYR A 222 2.50 -35.35 -19.25
CA TYR A 222 2.41 -33.88 -19.16
C TYR A 222 1.80 -33.30 -20.44
N ASN A 223 0.99 -32.24 -20.32
CA ASN A 223 0.42 -31.56 -21.48
C ASN A 223 -0.07 -30.12 -21.19
N TYR A 224 0.12 -29.20 -22.15
CA TYR A 224 -0.40 -27.84 -22.08
C TYR A 224 -1.95 -27.79 -22.09
N PRO A 225 -2.63 -26.93 -21.29
CA PRO A 225 -2.09 -25.82 -20.50
C PRO A 225 -1.80 -26.16 -19.04
N SER A 226 -1.89 -27.42 -18.66
CA SER A 226 -1.69 -27.81 -17.26
C SER A 226 -0.22 -27.79 -16.88
N ASP A 227 0.65 -28.06 -17.85
CA ASP A 227 2.10 -28.10 -17.72
C ASP A 227 2.75 -27.40 -18.93
N ASP A 228 3.92 -26.77 -18.70
CA ASP A 228 4.77 -26.22 -19.78
C ASP A 228 5.61 -27.31 -20.47
N THR A 229 5.37 -28.57 -20.12
CA THR A 229 6.00 -29.76 -20.71
C THR A 229 4.94 -30.60 -21.40
N ALA A 230 5.24 -31.09 -22.58
CA ALA A 230 4.45 -32.10 -23.27
C ALA A 230 5.25 -33.40 -23.28
N LEU A 231 4.69 -34.49 -22.76
CA LEU A 231 5.35 -35.80 -22.73
C LEU A 231 4.33 -36.91 -22.85
N VAL A 232 4.51 -37.76 -23.87
CA VAL A 232 3.84 -39.05 -24.00
C VAL A 232 4.88 -40.14 -23.89
N THR A 233 4.59 -41.17 -23.11
CA THR A 233 5.41 -42.37 -22.98
C THR A 233 4.66 -43.57 -23.51
N ALA A 234 5.39 -44.55 -24.01
CA ALA A 234 4.88 -45.82 -24.48
C ALA A 234 5.78 -46.94 -23.97
N ASP A 235 5.17 -47.90 -23.27
CA ASP A 235 5.86 -49.07 -22.72
C ASP A 235 5.37 -50.34 -23.44
N GLY A 236 6.29 -51.14 -23.98
CA GLY A 236 5.96 -52.43 -24.58
C GLY A 236 5.48 -53.46 -23.53
N GLU A 237 4.27 -53.99 -23.67
CA GLU A 237 3.62 -54.80 -22.61
C GLU A 237 4.36 -56.12 -22.28
N SER A 238 5.14 -56.67 -23.23
CA SER A 238 5.75 -57.99 -23.10
C SER A 238 7.26 -57.95 -22.85
N CYS A 239 7.97 -56.96 -23.40
CA CYS A 239 9.43 -56.90 -23.38
C CYS A 239 10.02 -55.59 -22.87
N GLY A 240 9.17 -54.63 -22.52
CA GLY A 240 9.52 -53.51 -21.66
C GLY A 240 10.37 -52.44 -22.35
N CYS A 241 10.40 -52.41 -23.68
CA CYS A 241 11.05 -51.33 -24.39
C CYS A 241 10.25 -50.04 -24.25
N PHE A 242 10.98 -48.98 -23.94
CA PHE A 242 10.42 -47.67 -23.63
C PHE A 242 10.59 -46.72 -24.82
N LEU A 243 9.56 -45.91 -25.05
CA LEU A 243 9.65 -44.74 -25.91
C LEU A 243 8.97 -43.56 -25.22
N GLY A 244 9.72 -42.51 -24.95
CA GLY A 244 9.20 -41.19 -24.61
C GLY A 244 9.30 -40.25 -25.80
N ILE A 245 8.29 -39.43 -26.02
CA ILE A 245 8.36 -38.29 -26.93
C ILE A 245 7.88 -37.06 -26.18
N GLY A 246 8.75 -36.04 -26.10
CA GLY A 246 8.39 -34.84 -25.36
C GLY A 246 9.27 -33.63 -25.60
N ALA A 247 8.78 -32.51 -25.08
CA ALA A 247 9.42 -31.20 -25.14
C ALA A 247 9.01 -30.36 -23.93
N VAL A 248 9.92 -29.52 -23.46
CA VAL A 248 9.59 -28.43 -22.53
C VAL A 248 9.32 -27.18 -23.37
N ASP A 249 8.08 -27.08 -23.88
CA ASP A 249 7.62 -25.99 -24.72
C ASP A 249 6.10 -25.84 -24.57
N ASN A 250 5.63 -24.65 -24.19
CA ASN A 250 4.19 -24.39 -24.01
C ASN A 250 3.41 -24.34 -25.35
N ARG A 251 4.14 -24.30 -26.47
CA ARG A 251 3.61 -24.45 -27.82
C ARG A 251 3.53 -25.91 -28.23
N ALA A 252 3.92 -26.87 -27.39
CA ALA A 252 3.84 -28.31 -27.63
C ALA A 252 2.64 -28.96 -26.94
N ARG A 253 2.10 -30.00 -27.58
CA ARG A 253 1.16 -30.95 -27.00
C ARG A 253 1.42 -32.33 -27.54
N VAL A 254 1.20 -33.32 -26.70
CA VAL A 254 1.26 -34.73 -27.10
C VAL A 254 -0.13 -35.35 -27.18
N SER A 255 -0.25 -36.36 -28.03
CA SER A 255 -1.45 -37.19 -28.14
C SER A 255 -1.12 -38.65 -28.39
N TYR A 256 -2.13 -39.51 -28.25
CA TYR A 256 -2.12 -40.87 -28.81
C TYR A 256 -3.41 -41.11 -29.59
N GLY A 257 -3.40 -42.01 -30.57
CA GLY A 257 -4.62 -42.38 -31.30
C GLY A 257 -4.37 -42.87 -32.72
N ASN A 258 -4.82 -42.08 -33.71
CA ASN A 258 -4.75 -42.49 -35.11
C ASN A 258 -3.30 -42.67 -35.57
N PHE A 259 -3.06 -43.68 -36.40
CA PHE A 259 -1.79 -43.85 -37.12
C PHE A 259 -1.56 -42.79 -38.20
N PHE A 260 -2.65 -42.35 -38.82
CA PHE A 260 -2.58 -41.42 -39.94
C PHE A 260 -2.84 -40.01 -39.48
N ILE A 261 -1.97 -39.12 -39.91
CA ILE A 261 -2.25 -37.69 -39.82
C ILE A 261 -3.44 -37.36 -40.72
N SER A 262 -3.60 -37.95 -41.92
CA SER A 262 -4.74 -37.75 -42.85
C SER A 262 -5.69 -38.97 -42.95
N PRO A 263 -7.04 -38.83 -42.90
CA PRO A 263 -7.85 -37.62 -43.11
C PRO A 263 -8.12 -36.82 -41.83
N SER A 264 -7.47 -37.14 -40.71
CA SER A 264 -7.37 -36.23 -39.57
C SER A 264 -6.43 -35.06 -39.93
N THR A 265 -6.03 -34.25 -38.94
CA THR A 265 -5.06 -33.17 -39.17
C THR A 265 -4.11 -33.00 -37.98
N PRO A 266 -2.94 -32.34 -38.16
CA PRO A 266 -2.10 -31.85 -37.06
C PRO A 266 -2.89 -31.10 -35.96
N SER A 267 -3.86 -30.26 -36.35
CA SER A 267 -4.71 -29.52 -35.42
C SER A 267 -5.69 -30.42 -34.66
N ASP A 268 -6.18 -31.53 -35.25
CA ASP A 268 -6.92 -32.56 -34.53
C ASP A 268 -6.04 -33.24 -33.46
N ALA A 269 -4.77 -33.54 -33.78
CA ALA A 269 -3.82 -34.11 -32.81
C ALA A 269 -3.54 -33.14 -31.66
N TRP A 270 -3.33 -31.86 -31.97
CA TRP A 270 -3.14 -30.79 -30.98
C TRP A 270 -4.35 -30.61 -30.04
N THR A 271 -5.57 -30.76 -30.57
CA THR A 271 -6.80 -30.51 -29.82
C THR A 271 -7.39 -31.77 -29.18
N GLY A 272 -6.91 -32.95 -29.53
CA GLY A 272 -7.47 -34.23 -29.08
C GLY A 272 -8.82 -34.53 -29.71
N THR A 273 -9.00 -34.17 -30.99
CA THR A 273 -10.17 -34.50 -31.80
C THR A 273 -9.79 -35.47 -32.92
N GLY A 274 -10.69 -35.75 -33.86
CA GLY A 274 -10.36 -36.60 -35.02
C GLY A 274 -10.05 -38.08 -34.74
N GLY A 275 -10.01 -38.53 -33.48
CA GLY A 275 -9.55 -39.87 -33.10
C GLY A 275 -8.34 -39.86 -32.15
N TYR A 276 -7.79 -38.68 -31.86
CA TYR A 276 -6.71 -38.49 -30.90
C TYR A 276 -7.23 -38.27 -29.47
N SER A 277 -6.42 -38.63 -28.49
CA SER A 277 -6.59 -38.27 -27.09
C SER A 277 -5.38 -37.48 -26.61
N ILE A 278 -5.61 -36.39 -25.89
CA ILE A 278 -4.56 -35.52 -25.31
C ILE A 278 -4.43 -35.69 -23.79
N SER A 279 -5.06 -36.72 -23.22
CA SER A 279 -4.96 -37.03 -21.79
C SER A 279 -5.25 -38.49 -21.48
N GLY A 280 -4.76 -38.97 -20.34
CA GLY A 280 -5.02 -40.32 -19.86
C GLY A 280 -4.03 -41.35 -20.39
N SER A 281 -4.41 -42.62 -20.31
CA SER A 281 -3.63 -43.74 -20.83
C SER A 281 -4.49 -44.73 -21.60
N THR A 282 -3.86 -45.49 -22.48
CA THR A 282 -4.49 -46.55 -23.26
C THR A 282 -3.50 -47.68 -23.53
N SER A 283 -4.01 -48.89 -23.65
CA SER A 283 -3.28 -50.00 -24.27
C SER A 283 -3.86 -50.20 -25.67
N CYS A 284 -3.08 -49.83 -26.69
CA CYS A 284 -3.46 -50.04 -28.09
C CYS A 284 -2.25 -50.23 -29.00
N ASP A 285 -2.57 -50.77 -30.17
CA ASP A 285 -1.76 -50.70 -31.38
C ASP A 285 -2.18 -49.39 -32.07
N CYS A 286 -1.46 -48.31 -31.79
CA CYS A 286 -1.82 -46.93 -32.10
C CYS A 286 -0.60 -46.00 -32.00
N ALA A 287 -0.54 -44.97 -32.83
CA ALA A 287 0.56 -44.02 -32.81
C ALA A 287 0.47 -43.02 -31.64
N VAL A 288 1.64 -42.50 -31.25
CA VAL A 288 1.82 -41.35 -30.37
C VAL A 288 2.34 -40.16 -31.18
N GLN A 289 1.96 -38.95 -30.78
CA GLN A 289 2.32 -37.73 -31.51
C GLN A 289 2.85 -36.66 -30.56
N ILE A 290 3.74 -35.83 -31.08
CA ILE A 290 4.00 -34.50 -30.54
C ILE A 290 3.67 -33.47 -31.63
N THR A 291 2.82 -32.52 -31.28
CA THR A 291 2.37 -31.44 -32.16
C THR A 291 2.76 -30.10 -31.56
N PHE A 292 3.17 -29.16 -32.39
CA PHE A 292 3.46 -27.78 -32.02
C PHE A 292 2.49 -26.85 -32.73
N LYS A 293 1.99 -25.84 -32.02
CA LYS A 293 1.20 -24.75 -32.60
C LYS A 293 1.99 -23.45 -32.55
N VAL A 294 2.33 -22.90 -33.71
CA VAL A 294 3.20 -21.73 -33.84
C VAL A 294 2.63 -20.66 -34.76
N ASP A 295 2.97 -19.40 -34.47
CA ASP A 295 2.76 -18.27 -35.38
C ASP A 295 4.13 -17.83 -35.91
N ILE A 296 4.25 -17.63 -37.22
CA ILE A 296 5.50 -17.30 -37.91
C ILE A 296 5.28 -16.02 -38.75
N PRO A 297 5.67 -14.84 -38.23
CA PRO A 297 5.57 -13.58 -38.96
C PRO A 297 6.33 -13.62 -40.30
N ALA A 298 5.94 -12.77 -41.24
CA ALA A 298 6.60 -12.65 -42.54
C ALA A 298 8.10 -12.33 -42.38
N GLY A 299 8.97 -13.15 -42.99
CA GLY A 299 10.42 -12.99 -42.94
C GLY A 299 11.11 -13.47 -41.66
N GLU A 300 10.36 -14.02 -40.70
CA GLU A 300 10.89 -14.53 -39.43
C GLU A 300 10.97 -16.07 -39.43
N CYS A 301 11.78 -16.60 -38.51
CA CYS A 301 11.91 -18.04 -38.28
C CYS A 301 11.48 -18.40 -36.86
N THR A 302 10.97 -19.61 -36.68
CA THR A 302 10.75 -20.20 -35.36
C THR A 302 11.42 -21.56 -35.27
N ILE A 303 11.92 -21.91 -34.09
CA ILE A 303 12.54 -23.20 -33.82
C ILE A 303 11.67 -23.94 -32.82
N ILE A 304 11.43 -25.22 -33.07
CA ILE A 304 10.80 -26.17 -32.15
C ILE A 304 11.76 -27.32 -31.90
N ASN A 305 11.85 -27.77 -30.65
CA ASN A 305 12.74 -28.85 -30.25
C ASN A 305 11.94 -29.92 -29.52
N TYR A 306 12.20 -31.18 -29.82
CA TYR A 306 11.64 -32.31 -29.08
C TYR A 306 12.64 -33.45 -29.02
N ALA A 307 12.47 -34.32 -28.03
CA ALA A 307 13.32 -35.47 -27.81
C ALA A 307 12.54 -36.78 -28.02
N HIS A 308 13.24 -37.77 -28.56
CA HIS A 308 12.85 -39.19 -28.45
C HIS A 308 13.72 -39.81 -27.37
N VAL A 309 13.10 -40.43 -26.37
CA VAL A 309 13.73 -40.98 -25.18
C VAL A 309 13.56 -42.49 -25.19
N LEU A 310 14.65 -43.22 -25.18
CA LEU A 310 14.67 -44.68 -25.40
C LEU A 310 14.86 -45.45 -24.08
N ASP A 311 15.15 -44.75 -22.99
CA ASP A 311 15.15 -45.31 -21.64
C ASP A 311 14.65 -44.28 -20.62
N PRO A 312 13.79 -44.68 -19.65
CA PRO A 312 13.24 -43.76 -18.66
C PRO A 312 14.28 -43.03 -17.82
N SER A 313 15.49 -43.59 -17.65
CA SER A 313 16.56 -42.97 -16.86
C SER A 313 17.13 -41.71 -17.49
N ASP A 314 17.00 -41.54 -18.81
CA ASP A 314 17.48 -40.38 -19.56
C ASP A 314 16.36 -39.34 -19.80
N LEU A 315 15.14 -39.57 -19.31
CA LEU A 315 13.97 -38.73 -19.56
C LEU A 315 14.17 -37.27 -19.14
N GLN A 316 14.75 -37.04 -17.96
CA GLN A 316 14.98 -35.69 -17.44
C GLN A 316 16.00 -34.94 -18.31
N ASP A 317 17.15 -35.58 -18.58
CA ASP A 317 18.23 -35.00 -19.39
C ASP A 317 17.76 -34.71 -20.82
N ALA A 318 16.94 -35.60 -21.40
CA ALA A 318 16.36 -35.44 -22.72
C ALA A 318 15.40 -34.25 -22.80
N LEU A 319 14.50 -34.11 -21.82
CA LEU A 319 13.56 -32.98 -21.76
C LEU A 319 14.30 -31.66 -21.53
N GLU A 320 15.30 -31.63 -20.65
CA GLU A 320 16.14 -30.44 -20.43
C GLU A 320 16.92 -30.05 -21.70
N ALA A 321 17.38 -31.03 -22.48
CA ALA A 321 18.09 -30.78 -23.72
C ALA A 321 17.19 -30.14 -24.80
N THR A 322 15.86 -30.30 -24.73
CA THR A 322 14.92 -29.60 -25.63
C THR A 322 14.87 -28.09 -25.41
N LEU A 323 15.22 -27.60 -24.21
CA LEU A 323 15.31 -26.15 -23.93
C LEU A 323 16.52 -25.52 -24.63
N SER A 324 17.64 -26.24 -24.69
CA SER A 324 18.96 -25.67 -25.01
C SER A 324 19.52 -26.03 -26.39
N GLY A 325 18.86 -26.91 -27.14
CA GLY A 325 19.48 -27.53 -28.31
C GLY A 325 20.71 -28.38 -27.97
N GLY A 326 20.88 -28.80 -26.70
CA GLY A 326 21.88 -29.77 -26.26
C GLY A 326 23.07 -29.29 -25.41
N VAL A 327 23.16 -28.03 -24.95
CA VAL A 327 24.22 -27.55 -24.03
C VAL A 327 23.62 -26.90 -22.78
N GLY A 328 23.90 -27.46 -21.59
CA GLY A 328 23.49 -26.87 -20.31
C GLY A 328 24.33 -25.66 -19.95
N LEU A 329 23.75 -24.46 -19.98
CA LEU A 329 24.39 -23.22 -19.53
C LEU A 329 23.73 -22.69 -18.26
N THR A 330 24.53 -22.30 -17.27
CA THR A 330 24.03 -21.62 -16.06
C THR A 330 24.74 -20.30 -15.81
N ALA A 331 23.98 -19.31 -15.31
CA ALA A 331 24.48 -18.04 -14.79
C ALA A 331 24.09 -17.94 -13.31
N ASN A 332 25.07 -17.85 -12.42
CA ASN A 332 24.88 -17.90 -10.97
C ASN A 332 24.02 -19.12 -10.52
N GLY A 333 24.17 -20.27 -11.20
CA GLY A 333 23.39 -21.49 -10.96
C GLY A 333 21.98 -21.51 -11.54
N VAL A 334 21.57 -20.47 -12.29
CA VAL A 334 20.27 -20.41 -13.00
C VAL A 334 20.47 -20.81 -14.46
N SER A 335 19.67 -21.75 -14.96
CA SER A 335 19.73 -22.19 -16.36
C SER A 335 19.37 -21.05 -17.33
N ILE A 336 20.24 -20.77 -18.30
CA ILE A 336 20.08 -19.72 -19.31
C ILE A 336 19.21 -20.21 -20.50
N SER A 337 18.86 -21.50 -20.51
CA SER A 337 18.32 -22.24 -21.65
C SER A 337 16.86 -21.96 -22.04
N ALA A 338 16.08 -21.17 -21.29
CA ALA A 338 14.67 -20.92 -21.62
C ALA A 338 14.43 -19.65 -22.47
N THR A 339 15.34 -18.68 -22.42
CA THR A 339 15.17 -17.34 -23.04
C THR A 339 16.34 -16.95 -23.93
N GLY A 340 17.47 -17.67 -23.84
CA GLY A 340 18.75 -17.24 -24.42
C GLY A 340 19.29 -15.95 -23.80
N GLN A 341 18.75 -15.52 -22.65
CA GLN A 341 19.03 -14.24 -22.02
C GLN A 341 19.20 -14.35 -20.50
N TYR A 342 20.13 -13.59 -19.92
CA TYR A 342 20.29 -13.43 -18.46
C TYR A 342 20.49 -11.96 -18.11
N ALA A 343 19.68 -11.42 -17.21
CA ALA A 343 19.76 -10.00 -16.83
C ALA A 343 20.69 -9.78 -15.63
N VAL A 344 21.44 -8.69 -15.69
CA VAL A 344 22.30 -8.16 -14.64
C VAL A 344 21.80 -6.76 -14.31
N CYS A 345 21.34 -6.57 -13.07
CA CYS A 345 20.58 -5.40 -12.68
C CYS A 345 21.44 -4.19 -12.30
N GLU A 346 22.74 -4.39 -12.08
CA GLU A 346 23.69 -3.30 -11.87
C GLU A 346 24.93 -3.46 -12.75
N VAL A 347 25.37 -2.35 -13.33
CA VAL A 347 26.62 -2.27 -14.10
C VAL A 347 27.80 -2.72 -13.24
N GLY A 348 28.53 -3.72 -13.70
CA GLY A 348 29.70 -4.25 -13.00
C GLY A 348 29.39 -5.32 -11.94
N ASP A 349 28.14 -5.78 -11.82
CA ASP A 349 27.84 -6.98 -11.03
C ASP A 349 28.50 -8.22 -11.63
N THR A 350 28.96 -9.12 -10.77
CA THR A 350 29.64 -10.35 -11.20
C THR A 350 28.67 -11.48 -11.46
N VAL A 351 28.78 -12.13 -12.60
CA VAL A 351 28.02 -13.33 -12.95
C VAL A 351 28.98 -14.51 -13.11
N ILE A 352 28.73 -15.60 -12.38
CA ILE A 352 29.44 -16.87 -12.59
C ILE A 352 28.74 -17.58 -13.75
N LEU A 353 29.42 -17.72 -14.88
CA LEU A 353 28.94 -18.47 -16.03
C LEU A 353 29.54 -19.87 -15.98
N GLU A 354 28.70 -20.89 -16.10
CA GLU A 354 29.12 -22.28 -16.10
C GLU A 354 28.57 -23.01 -17.33
N ALA A 355 29.45 -23.79 -17.96
CA ALA A 355 29.11 -24.68 -19.05
C ALA A 355 29.15 -26.12 -18.54
N ASN A 356 27.99 -26.78 -18.56
CA ASN A 356 27.83 -28.14 -18.07
C ASN A 356 28.03 -29.13 -19.23
N GLY A 357 29.00 -30.03 -19.11
CA GLY A 357 29.26 -31.11 -20.04
C GLY A 357 30.42 -32.01 -19.61
N ASP A 358 30.92 -32.86 -20.51
CA ASP A 358 31.98 -33.83 -20.22
C ASP A 358 33.24 -33.16 -19.62
N PRO A 359 33.78 -33.66 -18.49
CA PRO A 359 35.04 -33.17 -17.90
C PRO A 359 36.25 -33.17 -18.85
N ALA A 360 36.21 -33.92 -19.95
CA ALA A 360 37.23 -33.95 -20.99
C ALA A 360 37.17 -32.73 -21.94
N VAL A 361 36.10 -31.94 -21.92
CA VAL A 361 35.90 -30.77 -22.78
C VAL A 361 36.53 -29.53 -22.18
N THR A 362 37.28 -28.79 -22.99
CA THR A 362 37.83 -27.48 -22.64
C THR A 362 36.92 -26.38 -23.19
N TRP A 363 36.17 -25.71 -22.31
CA TRP A 363 35.28 -24.62 -22.72
C TRP A 363 36.05 -23.34 -23.02
N THR A 364 35.70 -22.69 -24.12
CA THR A 364 36.21 -21.39 -24.57
C THR A 364 35.06 -20.41 -24.72
N TRP A 365 35.28 -19.14 -24.39
CA TRP A 365 34.24 -18.10 -24.34
C TRP A 365 34.67 -16.90 -25.20
N SER A 366 33.73 -16.33 -25.94
CA SER A 366 33.94 -15.15 -26.81
C SER A 366 32.68 -14.28 -26.83
N PRO A 367 32.77 -12.94 -26.93
CA PRO A 367 33.99 -12.12 -26.89
C PRO A 367 34.68 -12.18 -25.52
N ASP A 368 35.94 -11.72 -25.45
CA ASP A 368 36.75 -11.71 -24.22
C ASP A 368 36.46 -10.52 -23.28
N ILE A 369 35.57 -9.62 -23.71
CA ILE A 369 35.18 -8.44 -22.94
C ILE A 369 34.48 -8.86 -21.65
N TYR A 370 34.81 -8.18 -20.56
CA TYR A 370 34.22 -8.39 -19.24
C TYR A 370 34.38 -9.79 -18.63
N LEU A 371 35.13 -10.70 -19.26
CA LEU A 371 35.39 -12.05 -18.74
C LEU A 371 36.71 -12.09 -17.95
N SER A 372 36.69 -12.77 -16.80
CA SER A 372 37.88 -13.08 -16.01
C SER A 372 38.83 -14.07 -16.69
N SER A 373 38.29 -14.93 -17.56
CA SER A 373 39.00 -15.90 -18.39
C SER A 373 38.16 -16.19 -19.64
N THR A 374 38.81 -16.47 -20.76
CA THR A 374 38.14 -16.99 -21.97
C THR A 374 38.18 -18.50 -22.07
N VAL A 375 38.69 -19.19 -21.04
CA VAL A 375 38.82 -20.66 -20.98
C VAL A 375 38.44 -21.18 -19.59
N GLY A 376 37.62 -22.22 -19.53
CA GLY A 376 37.19 -22.89 -18.30
C GLY A 376 35.69 -23.25 -18.33
N ASP A 377 35.34 -24.33 -17.64
CA ASP A 377 33.95 -24.77 -17.38
C ASP A 377 33.19 -23.79 -16.48
N SER A 378 33.90 -23.04 -15.65
CA SER A 378 33.36 -21.96 -14.82
C SER A 378 34.21 -20.71 -14.99
N ILE A 379 33.58 -19.61 -15.40
CA ILE A 379 34.22 -18.30 -15.54
C ILE A 379 33.38 -17.22 -14.84
N VAL A 380 34.00 -16.09 -14.53
CA VAL A 380 33.28 -14.90 -14.02
C VAL A 380 33.20 -13.85 -15.13
N ALA A 381 31.99 -13.35 -15.40
CA ALA A 381 31.72 -12.16 -16.20
C ALA A 381 31.42 -10.96 -15.30
N THR A 382 31.77 -9.75 -15.74
CA THR A 382 31.54 -8.48 -15.03
C THR A 382 31.13 -7.41 -16.04
N PRO A 383 29.98 -7.57 -16.69
CA PRO A 383 29.58 -6.77 -17.85
C PRO A 383 29.40 -5.29 -17.49
N GLU A 384 29.79 -4.40 -18.40
CA GLU A 384 29.43 -2.97 -18.30
C GLU A 384 28.31 -2.58 -19.27
N GLU A 385 28.01 -3.44 -20.25
CA GLU A 385 26.96 -3.25 -21.26
C GLU A 385 26.41 -4.62 -21.69
N THR A 386 25.20 -4.62 -22.27
CA THR A 386 24.56 -5.83 -22.80
C THR A 386 25.48 -6.51 -23.83
N THR A 387 25.83 -7.77 -23.57
CA THR A 387 26.83 -8.53 -24.32
C THR A 387 26.31 -9.93 -24.65
N THR A 388 26.38 -10.32 -25.93
CA THR A 388 26.12 -11.71 -26.35
C THR A 388 27.42 -12.51 -26.31
N TYR A 389 27.44 -13.58 -25.52
CA TYR A 389 28.55 -14.52 -25.44
C TYR A 389 28.25 -15.79 -26.24
N THR A 390 29.26 -16.26 -26.94
CA THR A 390 29.36 -17.58 -27.56
C THR A 390 30.31 -18.42 -26.72
N VAL A 391 29.86 -19.62 -26.33
CA VAL A 391 30.67 -20.62 -25.66
C VAL A 391 30.94 -21.78 -26.62
N THR A 392 32.20 -22.20 -26.71
CA THR A 392 32.65 -23.32 -27.54
C THR A 392 33.42 -24.31 -26.68
N GLY A 393 32.90 -25.51 -26.47
CA GLY A 393 33.64 -26.62 -25.85
C GLY A 393 34.57 -27.26 -26.87
N VAL A 394 35.86 -27.39 -26.58
CA VAL A 394 36.91 -27.91 -27.48
C VAL A 394 37.61 -29.11 -26.83
N GLY A 395 37.89 -30.16 -27.60
CA GLY A 395 38.85 -31.19 -27.19
C GLY A 395 38.34 -32.32 -26.31
N GLY A 396 37.01 -32.50 -26.21
CA GLY A 396 36.49 -33.81 -25.81
C GLY A 396 36.88 -34.89 -26.83
N GLU A 397 36.75 -36.18 -26.47
CA GLU A 397 36.72 -37.28 -27.48
C GLU A 397 35.68 -37.00 -28.57
N CYS A 398 34.77 -36.11 -28.18
CA CYS A 398 33.63 -35.58 -28.82
C CYS A 398 33.79 -34.09 -29.22
N GLY A 399 34.94 -33.65 -29.80
CA GLY A 399 35.14 -32.45 -30.68
C GLY A 399 34.53 -31.11 -30.24
N ASP A 400 34.23 -30.19 -31.18
CA ASP A 400 33.88 -28.80 -30.83
C ASP A 400 32.35 -28.56 -30.80
N ILE A 401 31.78 -28.14 -29.66
CA ILE A 401 30.35 -27.84 -29.49
C ILE A 401 30.19 -26.34 -29.22
N THR A 402 29.25 -25.64 -29.88
CA THR A 402 29.06 -24.18 -29.71
C THR A 402 27.62 -23.80 -29.40
N THR A 403 27.39 -22.88 -28.46
CA THR A 403 26.10 -22.22 -28.22
C THR A 403 26.30 -20.73 -27.87
N SER A 404 25.24 -19.93 -27.85
CA SER A 404 25.32 -18.51 -27.51
C SER A 404 24.14 -18.04 -26.65
N PHE A 405 24.39 -17.06 -25.78
CA PHE A 405 23.38 -16.40 -24.96
C PHE A 405 23.70 -14.90 -24.80
N THR A 406 22.69 -14.11 -24.43
CA THR A 406 22.85 -12.67 -24.21
C THR A 406 22.77 -12.34 -22.73
N LEU A 407 23.81 -11.67 -22.23
CA LEU A 407 23.85 -11.13 -20.88
C LEU A 407 23.44 -9.66 -20.94
N ILE A 408 22.22 -9.36 -20.49
CA ILE A 408 21.62 -8.03 -20.55
C ILE A 408 22.08 -7.25 -19.34
N VAL A 409 22.64 -6.06 -19.54
CA VAL A 409 22.90 -5.11 -18.46
C VAL A 409 21.83 -4.05 -18.55
N ASP A 410 20.98 -3.98 -17.52
CA ASP A 410 20.04 -2.88 -17.37
C ASP A 410 20.68 -1.80 -16.47
N GLU A 411 20.67 -0.56 -16.95
CA GLU A 411 21.29 0.60 -16.29
C GLU A 411 20.25 1.46 -15.56
N ASP A 412 18.96 1.34 -15.88
CA ASP A 412 18.03 2.42 -15.57
C ASP A 412 16.60 1.94 -15.29
N GLU A 413 16.28 1.75 -14.00
CA GLU A 413 14.89 1.72 -13.54
C GLU A 413 14.64 2.74 -12.43
N LEU A 414 13.72 3.66 -12.73
CA LEU A 414 13.19 4.63 -11.79
C LEU A 414 12.06 3.99 -10.98
N SER A 415 12.35 3.67 -9.72
CA SER A 415 11.32 3.56 -8.68
C SER A 415 11.17 4.93 -8.01
N ASP A 416 9.93 5.38 -7.79
CA ASP A 416 9.63 6.62 -7.07
C ASP A 416 8.46 6.37 -6.12
N ALA A 417 8.73 6.48 -4.82
CA ALA A 417 7.74 6.31 -3.75
C ALA A 417 6.94 7.60 -3.46
N GLY A 418 7.29 8.70 -4.14
CA GLY A 418 6.78 10.04 -3.89
C GLY A 418 7.54 10.75 -2.76
N PRO A 419 7.19 12.03 -2.50
CA PRO A 419 7.84 12.83 -1.46
C PRO A 419 7.38 12.44 -0.05
N ASP A 420 8.24 12.69 0.94
CA ASP A 420 7.91 12.56 2.37
C ASP A 420 6.66 13.36 2.75
N GLN A 421 5.86 12.80 3.66
CA GLN A 421 4.60 13.39 4.09
C GLN A 421 4.48 13.41 5.62
N SER A 422 3.58 14.23 6.15
CA SER A 422 3.28 14.31 7.58
C SER A 422 1.78 14.20 7.81
N ILE A 423 1.40 13.40 8.81
CA ILE A 423 0.01 13.17 9.22
C ILE A 423 -0.11 13.24 10.74
N CYS A 424 -1.30 13.54 11.23
CA CYS A 424 -1.60 13.43 12.65
C CYS A 424 -1.92 11.97 13.01
N ILE A 425 -1.60 11.55 14.24
CA ILE A 425 -1.96 10.21 14.71
C ILE A 425 -3.48 9.94 14.52
N GLY A 426 -3.80 8.79 13.92
CA GLY A 426 -5.17 8.39 13.57
C GLY A 426 -5.68 8.92 12.23
N SER A 427 -4.92 9.76 11.53
CA SER A 427 -5.21 10.19 10.15
C SER A 427 -4.57 9.24 9.13
N SER A 428 -4.80 9.49 7.84
CA SER A 428 -4.19 8.73 6.75
C SER A 428 -3.81 9.63 5.58
N THR A 429 -2.88 9.18 4.74
CA THR A 429 -2.54 9.81 3.47
C THR A 429 -2.38 8.75 2.37
N THR A 430 -2.39 9.17 1.11
CA THR A 430 -2.18 8.27 -0.04
C THR A 430 -0.71 8.35 -0.47
N LEU A 431 -0.06 7.19 -0.62
CA LEU A 431 1.27 7.10 -1.23
C LEU A 431 1.14 7.18 -2.75
N SER A 432 2.19 7.59 -3.45
CA SER A 432 2.19 7.73 -4.90
C SER A 432 3.37 7.00 -5.51
N GLY A 433 3.24 5.69 -5.66
CA GLY A 433 4.23 4.84 -6.29
C GLY A 433 4.23 4.97 -7.80
N PHE A 434 5.41 5.14 -8.37
CA PHE A 434 5.67 5.15 -9.82
C PHE A 434 6.91 4.30 -10.12
N GLY A 435 6.92 3.62 -11.28
CA GLY A 435 8.02 2.77 -11.74
C GLY A 435 7.57 1.42 -12.33
N GLY A 436 8.32 0.91 -13.32
CA GLY A 436 8.30 -0.46 -13.88
C GLY A 436 7.30 -0.78 -15.02
N PRO A 437 7.74 -1.32 -16.19
CA PRO A 437 6.88 -1.85 -17.26
C PRO A 437 6.48 -3.33 -17.11
N ALA A 438 6.91 -4.04 -16.06
CA ALA A 438 6.38 -5.39 -15.79
C ALA A 438 5.09 -5.33 -14.96
N GLU A 439 3.99 -5.65 -15.62
CA GLU A 439 2.74 -6.13 -15.00
C GLU A 439 2.08 -5.24 -13.93
N ASN A 440 2.53 -4.00 -13.71
CA ASN A 440 2.08 -3.14 -12.61
C ASN A 440 2.25 -3.80 -11.22
N ILE A 441 3.36 -4.50 -10.99
CA ILE A 441 3.68 -5.10 -9.68
C ILE A 441 4.35 -4.06 -8.79
N TYR A 442 3.65 -3.63 -7.74
CA TYR A 442 4.17 -2.73 -6.71
C TYR A 442 4.29 -3.51 -5.42
N LEU A 443 5.42 -3.44 -4.74
CA LEU A 443 5.59 -4.08 -3.42
C LEU A 443 6.04 -3.05 -2.40
N TRP A 444 5.14 -2.68 -1.50
CA TRP A 444 5.43 -1.77 -0.40
C TRP A 444 5.79 -2.54 0.89
N SER A 445 6.83 -2.05 1.59
CA SER A 445 7.24 -2.58 2.89
C SER A 445 7.61 -1.45 3.87
N PRO A 446 7.21 -1.49 5.15
CA PRO A 446 6.37 -2.52 5.76
C PRO A 446 4.92 -2.46 5.27
N ASP A 447 4.21 -3.57 5.39
CA ASP A 447 2.79 -3.74 5.09
C ASP A 447 1.87 -3.18 6.19
N LEU A 448 2.38 -3.07 7.43
CA LEU A 448 1.63 -2.53 8.55
C LEU A 448 1.23 -1.06 8.33
N GLY A 449 -0.07 -0.79 8.44
CA GLY A 449 -0.62 0.55 8.27
C GLY A 449 -0.88 0.93 6.81
N LEU A 450 -0.73 0.03 5.85
CA LEU A 450 -1.16 0.23 4.46
C LEU A 450 -2.52 -0.42 4.20
N SER A 451 -3.30 0.16 3.29
CA SER A 451 -4.56 -0.43 2.83
C SER A 451 -4.36 -1.70 2.02
N ASP A 452 -3.34 -1.72 1.17
CA ASP A 452 -2.92 -2.85 0.34
C ASP A 452 -1.47 -2.62 -0.10
N PRO A 453 -0.48 -3.42 0.34
CA PRO A 453 0.92 -3.19 -0.02
C PRO A 453 1.24 -3.50 -1.50
N ASN A 454 0.30 -4.07 -2.27
CA ASN A 454 0.54 -4.58 -3.62
C ASN A 454 0.01 -3.68 -4.76
N ILE A 455 -0.39 -2.44 -4.44
CA ILE A 455 -0.92 -1.48 -5.42
C ILE A 455 -0.03 -0.23 -5.51
N SER A 456 -0.14 0.52 -6.59
CA SER A 456 0.66 1.74 -6.82
C SER A 456 0.41 2.84 -5.78
N ASN A 457 -0.84 3.04 -5.38
CA ASN A 457 -1.26 4.15 -4.53
C ASN A 457 -2.01 3.67 -3.27
N PRO A 458 -1.35 2.99 -2.33
CA PRO A 458 -1.97 2.57 -1.09
C PRO A 458 -2.27 3.76 -0.17
N VAL A 459 -3.30 3.60 0.67
CA VAL A 459 -3.58 4.54 1.76
C VAL A 459 -2.75 4.10 2.98
N ALA A 460 -1.89 4.98 3.46
CA ALA A 460 -1.05 4.81 4.63
C ALA A 460 -1.67 5.49 5.87
N SER A 461 -1.81 4.74 6.96
CA SER A 461 -2.30 5.18 8.29
C SER A 461 -1.45 4.64 9.45
N PRO A 462 -0.11 4.82 9.42
CA PRO A 462 0.75 4.36 10.51
C PRO A 462 0.46 5.08 11.83
N ILE A 463 0.68 4.39 12.96
CA ILE A 463 0.50 4.95 14.31
C ILE A 463 1.79 5.59 14.87
N THR A 464 2.92 5.37 14.21
CA THR A 464 4.24 5.92 14.52
C THR A 464 4.94 6.31 13.23
N THR A 465 5.85 7.28 13.25
CA THR A 465 6.64 7.64 12.07
C THR A 465 7.26 6.40 11.42
N THR A 466 6.91 6.17 10.15
CA THR A 466 7.24 4.94 9.42
C THR A 466 7.77 5.29 8.03
N ALA A 467 8.87 4.66 7.63
CA ALA A 467 9.40 4.72 6.27
C ALA A 467 8.85 3.53 5.48
N TYR A 468 8.14 3.80 4.38
CA TYR A 468 7.68 2.81 3.44
C TYR A 468 8.62 2.77 2.24
N THR A 469 9.10 1.58 1.90
CA THR A 469 9.95 1.31 0.75
C THR A 469 9.10 0.66 -0.34
N LEU A 470 9.04 1.28 -1.50
CA LEU A 470 8.52 0.73 -2.73
C LEU A 470 9.60 -0.10 -3.41
N THR A 471 9.25 -1.32 -3.82
CA THR A 471 10.01 -2.14 -4.76
C THR A 471 9.18 -2.34 -6.01
N THR A 472 9.75 -2.05 -7.17
CA THR A 472 9.20 -2.32 -8.51
C THR A 472 10.13 -3.25 -9.27
N TYR A 473 9.64 -3.88 -10.33
CA TYR A 473 10.45 -4.71 -11.21
C TYR A 473 10.27 -4.30 -12.67
N ASP A 474 11.34 -4.43 -13.45
CA ASP A 474 11.31 -4.30 -14.89
C ASP A 474 10.77 -5.56 -15.59
N THR A 475 10.68 -5.53 -16.92
CA THR A 475 10.31 -6.71 -17.74
C THR A 475 11.31 -7.87 -17.71
N LEU A 476 12.49 -7.66 -17.13
CA LEU A 476 13.58 -8.62 -17.02
C LEU A 476 13.74 -9.19 -15.59
N GLY A 477 12.93 -8.72 -14.63
CA GLY A 477 12.95 -9.12 -13.22
C GLY A 477 13.93 -8.35 -12.32
N CYS A 478 14.49 -7.23 -12.77
CA CYS A 478 15.41 -6.41 -11.98
C CYS A 478 14.66 -5.48 -11.00
N PRO A 479 15.00 -5.50 -9.70
CA PRO A 479 14.31 -4.69 -8.71
C PRO A 479 14.84 -3.25 -8.67
N ALA A 480 13.92 -2.29 -8.59
CA ALA A 480 14.23 -0.89 -8.27
C ALA A 480 13.56 -0.49 -6.95
N TYR A 481 14.26 0.33 -6.16
CA TYR A 481 13.84 0.71 -4.80
C TYR A 481 13.69 2.21 -4.62
N SER A 482 12.64 2.64 -3.94
CA SER A 482 12.47 4.01 -3.47
C SER A 482 11.80 4.03 -2.10
N ALA A 483 12.07 5.04 -1.27
CA ALA A 483 11.46 5.16 0.05
C ALA A 483 10.74 6.50 0.24
N VAL A 484 9.66 6.47 1.01
CA VAL A 484 8.90 7.64 1.47
C VAL A 484 8.73 7.58 2.98
N LEU A 485 9.02 8.68 3.68
CA LEU A 485 8.85 8.80 5.12
C LEU A 485 7.48 9.43 5.44
N ILE A 486 6.68 8.71 6.21
CA ILE A 486 5.41 9.22 6.77
C ILE A 486 5.65 9.58 8.23
N THR A 487 5.77 10.87 8.50
CA THR A 487 5.92 11.41 9.87
C THR A 487 4.56 11.45 10.56
N VAL A 488 4.46 10.83 11.74
CA VAL A 488 3.22 10.81 12.53
C VAL A 488 3.35 11.77 13.70
N ASP A 489 2.68 12.90 13.60
CA ASP A 489 2.65 13.93 14.63
C ASP A 489 1.63 13.57 15.72
N PRO A 490 1.99 13.70 17.01
CA PRO A 490 1.06 13.47 18.11
C PRO A 490 -0.05 14.53 18.10
N LEU A 491 -1.25 14.19 18.60
CA LEU A 491 -2.28 15.20 18.81
C LEU A 491 -1.85 16.19 19.90
N PRO A 492 -2.21 17.47 19.80
CA PRO A 492 -1.96 18.43 20.86
C PRO A 492 -2.73 18.07 22.13
N ILE A 493 -2.13 18.40 23.27
CA ILE A 493 -2.79 18.31 24.57
C ILE A 493 -3.51 19.62 24.80
N ILE A 494 -4.76 19.69 24.34
CA ILE A 494 -5.63 20.85 24.59
C ILE A 494 -6.15 20.79 26.02
N ASN A 495 -6.17 21.94 26.69
CA ASN A 495 -6.68 22.08 28.05
C ASN A 495 -7.58 23.32 28.10
N ALA A 496 -8.86 23.12 28.39
CA ALA A 496 -9.90 24.14 28.48
C ALA A 496 -9.92 24.88 29.84
N GLY A 497 -9.14 24.40 30.81
CA GLY A 497 -9.20 24.81 32.20
C GLY A 497 -10.04 23.87 33.06
N ALA A 498 -10.12 24.15 34.36
CA ALA A 498 -11.03 23.43 35.25
C ALA A 498 -12.43 24.05 35.20
N ASP A 499 -13.46 23.25 35.48
CA ASP A 499 -14.84 23.75 35.61
C ASP A 499 -14.93 24.92 36.60
N VAL A 500 -15.71 25.93 36.24
CA VAL A 500 -15.86 27.17 37.00
C VAL A 500 -17.32 27.45 37.34
N ALA A 501 -17.51 28.28 38.36
CA ALA A 501 -18.81 28.77 38.76
C ALA A 501 -18.79 30.30 38.83
N ILE A 502 -19.74 30.94 38.15
CA ILE A 502 -19.93 32.40 38.16
C ILE A 502 -21.27 32.74 38.80
N CYS A 503 -21.41 33.96 39.30
CA CYS A 503 -22.73 34.47 39.68
C CYS A 503 -23.51 34.86 38.42
N VAL A 504 -24.84 34.87 38.48
CA VAL A 504 -25.66 35.46 37.40
C VAL A 504 -25.20 36.89 37.08
N ASP A 505 -25.21 37.25 35.80
CA ASP A 505 -24.62 38.47 35.24
C ASP A 505 -23.09 38.62 35.44
N GLY A 506 -22.42 37.58 35.93
CA GLY A 506 -20.97 37.53 36.09
C GLY A 506 -20.24 37.31 34.76
N GLU A 507 -18.97 37.74 34.73
CA GLU A 507 -18.06 37.55 33.60
C GLU A 507 -16.83 36.78 34.08
N ILE A 508 -16.39 35.79 33.30
CA ILE A 508 -15.14 35.05 33.51
C ILE A 508 -14.37 34.98 32.19
N GLU A 509 -13.05 35.08 32.26
CA GLU A 509 -12.18 34.78 31.11
C GLU A 509 -11.89 33.28 31.10
N LEU A 510 -12.27 32.58 30.02
CA LEU A 510 -11.87 31.19 29.82
C LEU A 510 -10.40 31.16 29.39
N GLU A 511 -9.65 30.11 29.69
CA GLU A 511 -8.25 29.98 29.30
C GLU A 511 -7.98 28.63 28.65
N ALA A 512 -7.89 28.60 27.32
CA ALA A 512 -7.41 27.43 26.60
C ALA A 512 -5.89 27.47 26.37
N THR A 513 -5.25 26.30 26.50
CA THR A 513 -3.83 26.10 26.18
C THR A 513 -3.63 24.86 25.33
N GLY A 514 -2.42 24.70 24.75
CA GLY A 514 -2.01 23.50 24.03
C GLY A 514 -2.07 23.58 22.49
N GLY A 515 -2.68 24.63 21.93
CA GLY A 515 -2.72 24.89 20.49
C GLY A 515 -2.17 26.27 20.07
N VAL A 516 -2.04 26.49 18.78
CA VAL A 516 -1.76 27.81 18.17
C VAL A 516 -3.01 28.50 17.62
N SER A 517 -4.11 27.75 17.42
CA SER A 517 -5.43 28.30 17.13
C SER A 517 -6.53 27.54 17.89
N TYR A 518 -7.64 28.21 18.15
CA TYR A 518 -8.70 27.72 19.04
C TYR A 518 -10.07 28.06 18.47
N VAL A 519 -11.03 27.14 18.64
CA VAL A 519 -12.45 27.34 18.33
C VAL A 519 -13.30 26.76 19.45
N TRP A 520 -14.10 27.59 20.10
CA TRP A 520 -15.01 27.22 21.18
C TRP A 520 -16.43 26.98 20.65
N THR A 521 -17.07 25.92 21.13
CA THR A 521 -18.48 25.62 20.84
C THR A 521 -19.21 25.19 22.11
N PRO A 522 -20.42 25.71 22.40
CA PRO A 522 -21.17 26.70 21.63
C PRO A 522 -20.53 28.11 21.69
N ALA A 523 -20.92 29.01 20.81
CA ALA A 523 -20.42 30.40 20.81
C ALA A 523 -21.24 31.36 21.68
N ILE A 524 -22.31 30.86 22.31
CA ILE A 524 -23.21 31.68 23.13
C ILE A 524 -22.46 32.25 24.34
N GLY A 525 -22.70 33.51 24.69
CA GLY A 525 -22.08 34.15 25.85
C GLY A 525 -20.59 34.44 25.72
N LEU A 526 -19.91 34.04 24.64
CA LEU A 526 -18.48 34.28 24.44
C LEU A 526 -18.22 35.59 23.68
N SER A 527 -17.20 36.34 24.10
CA SER A 527 -16.79 37.57 23.42
C SER A 527 -16.25 37.31 22.00
N ASN A 528 -15.49 36.22 21.82
CA ASN A 528 -15.05 35.72 20.52
C ASN A 528 -14.74 34.22 20.62
N PRO A 529 -15.50 33.32 19.97
CA PRO A 529 -15.25 31.88 20.07
C PRO A 529 -13.95 31.41 19.39
N ASN A 530 -13.22 32.27 18.65
CA ASN A 530 -12.04 31.86 17.88
C ASN A 530 -10.69 32.30 18.50
N ILE A 531 -10.67 32.64 19.80
CA ILE A 531 -9.45 32.99 20.53
C ILE A 531 -9.23 32.03 21.71
N ALA A 532 -8.00 31.96 22.21
CA ALA A 532 -7.65 31.11 23.35
C ALA A 532 -8.40 31.52 24.63
N ASN A 533 -8.57 32.83 24.83
CA ASN A 533 -9.10 33.42 26.05
C ASN A 533 -10.32 34.33 25.79
N PRO A 534 -11.50 33.76 25.47
CA PRO A 534 -12.73 34.53 25.39
C PRO A 534 -13.25 34.89 26.79
N ASN A 535 -13.86 36.06 26.89
CA ASN A 535 -14.71 36.37 28.05
C ASN A 535 -16.06 35.68 27.86
N CYS A 536 -16.57 35.08 28.92
CA CYS A 536 -17.79 34.29 28.98
C CYS A 536 -18.80 34.92 29.95
N THR A 537 -20.00 35.17 29.44
CA THR A 537 -21.19 35.61 30.21
C THR A 537 -22.37 34.71 29.83
N VAL A 538 -22.78 33.84 30.74
CA VAL A 538 -23.90 32.90 30.53
C VAL A 538 -24.92 33.01 31.66
N ASP A 539 -26.19 32.82 31.31
CA ASP A 539 -27.32 32.90 32.25
C ASP A 539 -27.71 31.54 32.83
N ASP A 540 -27.31 30.46 32.16
CA ASP A 540 -27.55 29.07 32.52
C ASP A 540 -26.25 28.25 32.42
N GLU A 541 -26.21 27.11 33.11
CA GLU A 541 -25.09 26.17 33.03
C GLU A 541 -24.80 25.79 31.57
N THR A 542 -23.56 26.03 31.13
CA THR A 542 -23.13 25.82 29.76
C THR A 542 -21.81 25.08 29.74
N THR A 543 -21.75 23.94 29.03
CA THR A 543 -20.50 23.25 28.71
C THR A 543 -19.97 23.75 27.38
N TYR A 544 -18.71 24.19 27.38
CA TYR A 544 -17.98 24.59 26.20
C TYR A 544 -16.93 23.54 25.86
N THR A 545 -16.91 23.11 24.61
CA THR A 545 -15.83 22.32 24.01
C THR A 545 -14.90 23.28 23.29
N VAL A 546 -13.61 23.28 23.63
CA VAL A 546 -12.56 23.96 22.86
C VAL A 546 -11.92 22.96 21.91
N THR A 547 -11.85 23.34 20.64
CA THR A 547 -11.07 22.65 19.61
C THR A 547 -9.79 23.43 19.37
N GLY A 548 -8.62 22.84 19.65
CA GLY A 548 -7.33 23.47 19.42
C GLY A 548 -6.54 22.80 18.30
N THR A 549 -5.84 23.60 17.50
CA THR A 549 -4.93 23.12 16.43
C THR A 549 -3.50 23.51 16.78
N ASP A 550 -2.52 22.62 16.61
CA ASP A 550 -1.09 22.93 16.81
C ASP A 550 -0.37 23.45 15.55
N GLU A 551 0.96 23.61 15.65
CA GLU A 551 1.82 24.09 14.55
C GLU A 551 1.91 23.13 13.37
N ASN A 552 1.67 21.83 13.59
CA ASN A 552 1.67 20.78 12.57
C ASN A 552 0.28 20.58 11.94
N GLY A 553 -0.74 21.34 12.40
CA GLY A 553 -2.11 21.25 11.91
C GLY A 553 -2.94 20.14 12.57
N CYS A 554 -2.44 19.51 13.63
CA CYS A 554 -3.16 18.46 14.35
C CYS A 554 -4.18 19.06 15.32
N ILE A 555 -5.35 18.43 15.38
CA ILE A 555 -6.52 18.95 16.09
C ILE A 555 -6.89 18.01 17.23
N ASN A 556 -7.18 18.58 18.40
CA ASN A 556 -7.77 17.87 19.51
C ASN A 556 -8.74 18.78 20.29
N THR A 557 -9.50 18.21 21.22
CA THR A 557 -10.52 18.92 21.97
C THR A 557 -10.42 18.70 23.47
N ASP A 558 -10.91 19.66 24.24
CA ASP A 558 -11.17 19.53 25.68
C ASP A 558 -12.45 20.28 26.06
N GLU A 559 -13.00 20.02 27.24
CA GLU A 559 -14.26 20.61 27.71
C GLU A 559 -14.10 21.34 29.04
N ILE A 560 -14.88 22.41 29.21
CA ILE A 560 -15.06 23.14 30.47
C ILE A 560 -16.55 23.41 30.69
N THR A 561 -17.03 23.16 31.90
CA THR A 561 -18.38 23.53 32.32
C THR A 561 -18.35 24.83 33.12
N VAL A 562 -19.14 25.81 32.67
CA VAL A 562 -19.40 27.06 33.38
C VAL A 562 -20.78 26.96 34.02
N SER A 563 -20.81 26.85 35.34
CA SER A 563 -22.04 26.82 36.14
C SER A 563 -22.43 28.23 36.61
N VAL A 564 -23.73 28.50 36.66
CA VAL A 564 -24.26 29.81 37.06
C VAL A 564 -24.96 29.70 38.41
N ASN A 565 -24.42 30.40 39.41
CA ASN A 565 -25.02 30.55 40.73
C ASN A 565 -25.90 31.80 40.73
N TYR A 566 -27.20 31.60 40.93
CA TYR A 566 -28.13 32.73 41.08
C TYR A 566 -27.84 33.48 42.38
N LEU A 567 -28.05 34.80 42.36
CA LEU A 567 -27.93 35.62 43.55
C LEU A 567 -28.83 35.06 44.67
N PRO A 568 -28.39 35.12 45.94
CA PRO A 568 -29.26 34.75 47.05
C PRO A 568 -30.52 35.64 46.99
N GLU A 569 -31.69 35.01 46.98
CA GLU A 569 -32.94 35.73 47.19
C GLU A 569 -32.87 36.38 48.57
N ILE A 570 -32.91 37.70 48.61
CA ILE A 570 -33.01 38.47 49.84
C ILE A 570 -34.43 39.00 49.90
N ILE A 571 -35.17 38.56 50.90
CA ILE A 571 -36.37 39.24 51.33
C ILE A 571 -36.03 39.82 52.70
N ALA A 572 -35.63 41.09 52.76
CA ALA A 572 -35.60 41.80 54.03
C ALA A 572 -37.06 41.99 54.47
N THR A 573 -37.58 41.09 55.30
CA THR A 573 -38.93 41.19 55.84
C THR A 573 -38.96 42.26 56.93
N ALA A 574 -39.00 43.53 56.52
CA ALA A 574 -39.92 44.46 57.14
C ALA A 574 -41.09 44.60 56.17
N ASN A 575 -42.17 43.87 56.40
CA ASN A 575 -43.45 44.21 55.78
C ASN A 575 -44.28 44.95 56.83
N PRO A 576 -44.45 46.28 56.72
CA PRO A 576 -44.02 47.17 55.63
C PRO A 576 -42.55 47.63 55.72
N TYR A 577 -41.95 48.04 54.57
CA TYR A 577 -40.56 48.50 54.34
C TYR A 577 -40.04 49.60 55.30
N THR A 578 -40.94 50.13 56.10
CA THR A 578 -40.72 51.14 57.13
C THR A 578 -41.22 50.59 58.46
N ILE A 579 -40.32 50.47 59.44
CA ILE A 579 -40.69 50.16 60.82
C ILE A 579 -40.76 51.46 61.60
N ASP A 580 -41.93 51.81 62.10
CA ASP A 580 -42.11 52.94 63.01
C ASP A 580 -41.75 52.50 64.44
N VAL A 581 -40.76 53.16 65.04
CA VAL A 581 -40.35 52.96 66.44
C VAL A 581 -40.42 54.28 67.19
N PHE A 582 -40.84 54.28 68.45
CA PHE A 582 -40.71 55.49 69.26
C PHE A 582 -39.26 55.70 69.67
N LEU A 583 -38.83 56.96 69.83
CA LEU A 583 -37.47 57.27 70.28
C LEU A 583 -37.10 56.49 71.55
N GLY A 584 -36.04 55.69 71.47
CA GLY A 584 -35.55 54.83 72.56
C GLY A 584 -36.07 53.39 72.54
N GLU A 585 -37.05 53.07 71.69
CA GLU A 585 -37.48 51.68 71.45
C GLU A 585 -36.54 50.96 70.48
N THR A 586 -36.55 49.62 70.57
CA THR A 586 -35.78 48.75 69.69
C THR A 586 -36.70 47.97 68.77
N THR A 587 -36.27 47.71 67.53
CA THR A 587 -36.94 46.78 66.62
C THR A 587 -35.98 45.69 66.14
N GLN A 588 -36.50 44.49 65.89
CA GLN A 588 -35.76 43.44 65.20
C GLN A 588 -35.75 43.73 63.70
N LEU A 589 -34.59 43.65 63.06
CA LEU A 589 -34.49 43.57 61.59
C LEU A 589 -34.43 42.09 61.23
N ASP A 590 -35.36 41.61 60.41
CA ASP A 590 -35.44 40.21 59.97
C ASP A 590 -35.13 40.10 58.48
N VAL A 591 -34.19 39.22 58.12
CA VAL A 591 -33.81 38.93 56.73
C VAL A 591 -34.06 37.45 56.45
N VAL A 592 -34.93 37.18 55.49
CA VAL A 592 -35.11 35.83 54.93
C VAL A 592 -34.21 35.72 53.69
N THR A 593 -33.18 34.89 53.78
CA THR A 593 -32.24 34.67 52.67
C THR A 593 -31.55 33.31 52.76
N GLY A 594 -31.03 32.84 51.62
CA GLY A 594 -30.12 31.69 51.55
C GLY A 594 -28.64 32.03 51.75
N GLY A 595 -28.30 33.32 51.90
CA GLY A 595 -26.91 33.73 52.13
C GLY A 595 -26.41 33.48 53.56
N ILE A 596 -25.09 33.51 53.75
CA ILE A 596 -24.42 33.08 54.99
C ILE A 596 -23.53 34.15 55.64
N ILE A 597 -23.11 35.18 54.89
CA ILE A 597 -22.33 36.32 55.41
C ILE A 597 -23.19 37.57 55.29
N PHE A 598 -23.22 38.38 56.36
CA PHE A 598 -24.06 39.57 56.47
C PHE A 598 -23.21 40.79 56.82
N ASN A 599 -23.53 41.94 56.23
CA ASN A 599 -22.91 43.21 56.57
C ASN A 599 -23.93 44.35 56.44
N TRP A 600 -24.31 44.94 57.57
CA TRP A 600 -25.26 46.04 57.65
C TRP A 600 -24.56 47.40 57.74
N SER A 601 -25.11 48.40 57.03
CA SER A 601 -24.63 49.78 57.07
C SER A 601 -25.81 50.77 57.12
N PRO A 602 -25.77 51.82 57.97
CA PRO A 602 -24.72 52.12 58.94
C PRO A 602 -24.75 51.16 60.14
N PRO A 603 -23.61 50.94 60.85
CA PRO A 603 -23.58 50.07 62.03
C PRO A 603 -24.15 50.73 63.29
N ASN A 604 -24.27 52.07 63.30
CA ASN A 604 -24.75 52.82 64.44
C ASN A 604 -26.20 52.47 64.75
N GLY A 605 -26.50 52.20 66.03
CA GLY A 605 -27.84 51.80 66.45
C GLY A 605 -28.14 50.31 66.21
N LEU A 606 -27.23 49.50 65.67
CA LEU A 606 -27.42 48.05 65.55
C LEU A 606 -26.74 47.29 66.69
N SER A 607 -27.33 46.15 67.08
CA SER A 607 -26.72 45.24 68.07
C SER A 607 -25.44 44.58 67.58
N ASP A 608 -25.42 44.17 66.31
CA ASP A 608 -24.24 43.65 65.60
C ASP A 608 -24.49 43.77 64.10
N PRO A 609 -23.69 44.54 63.34
CA PRO A 609 -23.90 44.70 61.91
C PRO A 609 -23.54 43.45 61.07
N ASN A 610 -23.00 42.38 61.66
CA ASN A 610 -22.52 41.21 60.90
C ASN A 610 -23.38 39.95 61.04
N ILE A 611 -24.58 40.07 61.64
CA ILE A 611 -25.51 38.95 61.82
C ILE A 611 -26.74 39.10 60.92
N GLN A 612 -27.40 37.98 60.64
CA GLN A 612 -28.60 37.94 59.79
C GLN A 612 -29.71 38.87 60.30
N ASN A 613 -30.00 38.78 61.61
CA ASN A 613 -31.12 39.48 62.23
C ASN A 613 -30.62 40.35 63.40
N PRO A 614 -30.12 41.57 63.16
CA PRO A 614 -29.73 42.50 64.23
C PRO A 614 -30.91 43.23 64.86
N ILE A 615 -30.76 43.66 66.11
CA ILE A 615 -31.69 44.57 66.78
C ILE A 615 -31.26 46.01 66.47
N ALA A 616 -32.19 46.84 66.00
CA ALA A 616 -31.98 48.25 65.68
C ALA A 616 -32.61 49.18 66.72
N GLN A 617 -31.88 50.22 67.11
CA GLN A 617 -32.25 51.32 68.01
C GLN A 617 -31.57 52.63 67.54
N PRO A 618 -31.92 53.18 66.36
CA PRO A 618 -31.35 54.44 65.90
C PRO A 618 -31.94 55.65 66.67
N GLU A 619 -31.16 56.72 66.79
CA GLU A 619 -31.60 58.00 67.41
C GLU A 619 -32.41 58.87 66.43
N ASP A 620 -32.12 58.76 65.13
CA ASP A 620 -32.78 59.46 64.02
C ASP A 620 -33.33 58.44 63.01
N THR A 621 -34.30 58.83 62.19
CA THR A 621 -34.78 57.98 61.09
C THR A 621 -33.62 57.52 60.20
N THR A 622 -33.38 56.21 60.16
CA THR A 622 -32.17 55.61 59.57
C THR A 622 -32.56 54.57 58.53
N ILE A 623 -31.84 54.58 57.40
CA ILE A 623 -31.94 53.57 56.35
C ILE A 623 -30.78 52.59 56.57
N TYR A 624 -31.09 51.34 56.89
CA TYR A 624 -30.12 50.27 57.00
C TYR A 624 -30.09 49.47 55.69
N THR A 625 -28.90 49.31 55.11
CA THR A 625 -28.64 48.44 53.95
C THR A 625 -27.95 47.18 54.43
N VAL A 626 -28.50 46.01 54.11
CA VAL A 626 -27.84 44.71 54.31
C VAL A 626 -27.16 44.28 53.01
N THR A 627 -25.88 43.91 53.11
CA THR A 627 -25.16 43.18 52.07
C THR A 627 -25.07 41.72 52.49
N VAL A 628 -25.56 40.81 51.66
CA VAL A 628 -25.56 39.36 51.92
C VAL A 628 -24.66 38.66 50.90
N THR A 629 -23.79 37.78 51.36
CA THR A 629 -22.99 36.88 50.51
C THR A 629 -23.36 35.43 50.79
N ASP A 630 -23.61 34.65 49.74
CA ASP A 630 -23.90 33.22 49.86
C ASP A 630 -22.63 32.35 49.97
N GLN A 631 -22.83 31.02 49.99
CA GLN A 631 -21.73 30.05 50.08
C GLN A 631 -20.85 29.98 48.82
N TYR A 632 -21.31 30.55 47.70
CA TYR A 632 -20.60 30.59 46.43
C TYR A 632 -19.93 31.94 46.16
N GLY A 633 -20.07 32.91 47.08
CA GLY A 633 -19.47 34.24 46.98
C GLY A 633 -20.36 35.27 46.26
N CYS A 634 -21.59 34.93 45.89
CA CYS A 634 -22.50 35.85 45.21
C CYS A 634 -23.10 36.86 46.19
N VAL A 635 -23.03 38.14 45.82
CA VAL A 635 -23.39 39.27 46.69
C VAL A 635 -24.67 39.93 46.20
N ASN A 636 -25.61 40.13 47.11
CA ASN A 636 -26.82 40.90 46.86
C ASN A 636 -27.09 41.87 48.03
N THR A 637 -27.86 42.93 47.81
CA THR A 637 -28.14 43.95 48.82
C THR A 637 -29.62 44.31 48.89
N ASP A 638 -30.11 44.60 50.09
CA ASP A 638 -31.48 45.10 50.31
C ASP A 638 -31.50 46.17 51.43
N THR A 639 -32.61 46.91 51.58
CA THR A 639 -32.72 48.03 52.53
C THR A 639 -33.97 47.96 53.41
N VAL A 640 -33.84 48.41 54.66
CA VAL A 640 -34.93 48.58 55.61
C VAL A 640 -34.87 49.99 56.22
N ILE A 641 -36.01 50.68 56.27
CA ILE A 641 -36.11 52.01 56.88
C ILE A 641 -36.67 51.88 58.30
N VAL A 642 -35.95 52.41 59.29
CA VAL A 642 -36.44 52.52 60.67
C VAL A 642 -36.77 53.99 60.93
N ASN A 643 -38.07 54.29 61.02
CA ASN A 643 -38.58 55.64 61.22
C ASN A 643 -38.77 55.93 62.71
N VAL A 644 -38.09 56.96 63.23
CA VAL A 644 -38.11 57.29 64.66
C VAL A 644 -39.18 58.33 64.94
N ILE A 645 -40.28 57.92 65.59
CA ILE A 645 -41.38 58.79 65.98
C ILE A 645 -41.07 59.45 67.33
N GLY A 646 -41.10 60.78 67.39
CA GLY A 646 -40.93 61.56 68.63
C GLY A 646 -39.83 62.64 68.62
N GLU A 647 -39.32 63.04 67.46
CA GLU A 647 -38.38 64.17 67.35
C GLU A 647 -39.07 65.51 67.69
N LEU A 648 -38.40 66.37 68.47
CA LEU A 648 -38.82 67.75 68.77
C LEU A 648 -37.68 68.69 68.38
N LYS A 649 -37.97 69.65 67.48
CA LYS A 649 -37.01 70.64 67.02
C LYS A 649 -37.55 72.06 67.22
N VAL A 650 -36.77 72.88 67.91
CA VAL A 650 -37.08 74.30 68.15
C VAL A 650 -36.22 75.17 67.25
N LEU A 651 -36.86 75.98 66.42
CA LEU A 651 -36.26 76.88 65.46
C LEU A 651 -36.27 78.30 66.03
N LEU A 652 -35.08 78.89 66.16
CA LEU A 652 -34.91 80.28 66.60
C LEU A 652 -34.59 81.15 65.38
N PRO A 653 -35.47 82.10 65.00
CA PRO A 653 -35.13 83.08 63.97
C PRO A 653 -33.86 83.85 64.36
N ASN A 654 -33.02 84.19 63.39
CA ASN A 654 -31.74 84.86 63.62
C ASN A 654 -31.81 86.38 63.42
N ALA A 655 -32.90 86.90 62.84
CA ALA A 655 -33.19 88.32 62.73
C ALA A 655 -34.71 88.54 62.59
N PHE A 656 -35.17 89.74 62.94
CA PHE A 656 -36.54 90.20 62.65
C PHE A 656 -36.57 91.72 62.48
N SER A 657 -37.60 92.23 61.79
CA SER A 657 -37.69 93.63 61.33
C SER A 657 -39.04 94.26 61.69
N PRO A 658 -39.20 94.79 62.91
CA PRO A 658 -40.46 95.40 63.36
C PRO A 658 -40.66 96.79 62.74
N ASN A 659 -41.14 96.84 61.50
CA ASN A 659 -41.34 98.05 60.69
C ASN A 659 -42.81 98.31 60.31
N GLY A 660 -43.73 97.39 60.64
CA GLY A 660 -45.17 97.48 60.42
C GLY A 660 -45.61 97.14 58.99
N ASP A 661 -44.79 96.45 58.20
CA ASP A 661 -45.13 96.04 56.82
C ASP A 661 -45.91 94.72 56.72
N GLY A 662 -46.13 94.04 57.86
CA GLY A 662 -46.81 92.75 57.96
C GLY A 662 -45.88 91.55 57.81
N VAL A 663 -44.57 91.75 57.64
CA VAL A 663 -43.56 90.70 57.45
C VAL A 663 -42.50 90.78 58.54
N ASN A 664 -42.35 89.71 59.33
CA ASN A 664 -41.36 89.62 60.42
C ASN A 664 -41.45 90.77 61.45
N ASP A 665 -42.65 91.29 61.67
CA ASP A 665 -42.92 92.35 62.66
C ASP A 665 -42.83 91.85 64.10
N TYR A 666 -42.93 90.54 64.29
CA TYR A 666 -42.89 89.90 65.59
C TYR A 666 -41.78 88.85 65.62
N TYR A 667 -40.98 88.86 66.68
CA TYR A 667 -40.05 87.78 66.97
C TYR A 667 -40.74 86.68 67.76
N TYR A 668 -40.67 85.44 67.28
CA TYR A 668 -41.14 84.25 68.00
C TYR A 668 -40.33 83.01 67.62
N PRO A 669 -39.94 82.14 68.57
CA PRO A 669 -39.46 80.80 68.28
C PRO A 669 -40.55 79.94 67.62
N ALA A 670 -40.18 79.10 66.65
CA ALA A 670 -41.07 78.13 66.05
C ALA A 670 -40.72 76.71 66.50
N VAL A 671 -41.71 75.83 66.57
CA VAL A 671 -41.53 74.41 66.92
C VAL A 671 -41.97 73.54 65.75
N SER A 672 -41.18 72.52 65.44
CA SER A 672 -41.54 71.44 64.51
C SER A 672 -41.33 70.08 65.19
N GLY A 673 -42.27 69.15 65.02
CA GLY A 673 -42.23 67.83 65.65
C GLY A 673 -43.28 67.66 66.76
N SER A 674 -43.12 66.65 67.61
CA SER A 674 -44.10 66.28 68.64
C SER A 674 -43.80 66.95 69.99
N GLY A 675 -44.07 68.25 70.08
CA GLY A 675 -43.98 69.03 71.32
C GLY A 675 -44.46 70.46 71.16
N ASP A 676 -44.52 71.17 72.28
CA ASP A 676 -45.05 72.53 72.37
C ASP A 676 -43.98 73.49 72.95
N LEU A 677 -44.05 74.76 72.53
CA LEU A 677 -43.26 75.83 73.13
C LEU A 677 -43.99 76.30 74.40
N GLU A 678 -43.37 76.12 75.57
CA GLU A 678 -43.99 76.47 76.85
C GLU A 678 -43.71 77.92 77.24
N TYR A 679 -42.52 78.40 76.89
CA TYR A 679 -42.04 79.71 77.35
C TYR A 679 -40.93 80.22 76.45
N TYR A 680 -40.87 81.53 76.26
CA TYR A 680 -39.61 82.16 75.89
C TYR A 680 -39.49 83.57 76.46
N ALA A 681 -38.24 84.02 76.64
CA ALA A 681 -37.92 85.37 77.03
C ALA A 681 -36.79 85.93 76.18
N ILE A 682 -36.80 87.25 76.04
CA ILE A 682 -35.82 88.02 75.27
C ILE A 682 -35.09 88.95 76.23
N TYR A 683 -33.78 88.99 76.09
CA TYR A 683 -32.88 89.81 76.90
C TYR A 683 -32.10 90.77 76.02
N ASN A 684 -31.90 92.00 76.51
CA ASN A 684 -31.03 92.98 75.87
C ASN A 684 -29.54 92.61 76.07
N ARG A 685 -28.64 93.36 75.42
CA ARG A 685 -27.18 93.15 75.52
C ARG A 685 -26.59 93.24 76.93
N TRP A 686 -27.32 93.81 77.89
CA TRP A 686 -26.92 93.96 79.29
C TRP A 686 -27.43 92.82 80.18
N GLY A 687 -28.17 91.87 79.62
CA GLY A 687 -28.77 90.74 80.34
C GLY A 687 -30.09 91.07 81.03
N GLU A 688 -30.70 92.23 80.75
CA GLU A 688 -32.01 92.58 81.27
C GLU A 688 -33.11 91.97 80.40
N MET A 689 -34.10 91.35 81.04
CA MET A 689 -35.27 90.78 80.35
C MET A 689 -36.18 91.92 79.88
N ILE A 690 -36.42 91.99 78.58
CA ILE A 690 -37.23 93.04 77.96
C ILE A 690 -38.58 92.54 77.46
N PHE A 691 -38.71 91.24 77.28
CA PHE A 691 -39.96 90.60 76.88
C PHE A 691 -40.02 89.18 77.44
N GLU A 692 -41.20 88.77 77.89
CA GLU A 692 -41.49 87.40 78.28
C GLU A 692 -42.83 86.98 77.67
N ASN A 693 -42.90 85.73 77.23
CA ASN A 693 -44.13 85.08 76.85
C ASN A 693 -44.21 83.70 77.53
N THR A 694 -45.18 83.57 78.44
CA THR A 694 -45.42 82.37 79.26
C THR A 694 -46.51 81.46 78.69
N ALA A 695 -47.06 81.77 77.52
CA ALA A 695 -48.06 80.95 76.83
C ALA A 695 -48.01 81.18 75.30
N PRO A 696 -46.90 80.83 74.61
CA PRO A 696 -46.66 81.23 73.23
C PRO A 696 -47.42 80.41 72.17
N ASN A 697 -48.55 79.77 72.53
CA ASN A 697 -49.25 78.74 71.74
C ASN A 697 -50.09 79.27 70.56
N THR A 698 -49.72 80.38 69.92
CA THR A 698 -50.37 80.83 68.68
C THR A 698 -49.47 80.58 67.48
N ALA A 699 -49.93 79.74 66.55
CA ALA A 699 -49.18 79.29 65.37
C ALA A 699 -48.79 80.43 64.40
N ASP A 700 -49.35 81.62 64.57
CA ASP A 700 -49.13 82.80 63.72
C ASP A 700 -48.12 83.80 64.31
N GLY A 701 -47.57 83.54 65.51
CA GLY A 701 -46.60 84.44 66.15
C GLY A 701 -47.16 85.81 66.55
N SER A 702 -48.48 86.00 66.54
CA SER A 702 -49.15 87.27 66.85
C SER A 702 -48.95 87.75 68.30
N ASN A 703 -48.58 86.84 69.21
CA ASN A 703 -48.16 87.14 70.58
C ASN A 703 -46.63 87.23 70.72
N GLY A 704 -45.94 87.43 69.60
CA GLY A 704 -44.49 87.60 69.53
C GLY A 704 -44.04 88.96 70.07
N TRP A 705 -42.72 89.14 70.22
CA TRP A 705 -42.18 90.45 70.59
C TRP A 705 -42.16 91.39 69.39
N ASP A 706 -42.83 92.52 69.49
CA ASP A 706 -42.97 93.54 68.44
C ASP A 706 -41.79 94.52 68.34
N GLY A 707 -40.70 94.26 69.08
CA GLY A 707 -39.54 95.15 69.13
C GLY A 707 -39.72 96.42 69.97
N THR A 708 -40.76 96.49 70.82
CA THR A 708 -40.95 97.60 71.77
C THR A 708 -40.67 97.18 73.22
N TRP A 709 -40.19 98.11 74.03
CA TRP A 709 -39.98 97.92 75.47
C TRP A 709 -40.33 99.20 76.23
N ASN A 710 -41.17 99.07 77.27
CA ASN A 710 -41.70 100.19 78.06
C ASN A 710 -42.34 101.32 77.23
N GLY A 711 -43.02 100.96 76.13
CA GLY A 711 -43.68 101.92 75.22
C GLY A 711 -42.72 102.70 74.31
N THR A 712 -41.43 102.34 74.32
CA THR A 712 -40.41 102.86 73.41
C THR A 712 -39.88 101.78 72.49
N GLU A 713 -39.47 102.20 71.31
CA GLU A 713 -38.76 101.37 70.35
C GLU A 713 -37.45 100.81 70.94
N ALA A 714 -37.27 99.49 70.90
CA ALA A 714 -36.01 98.86 71.31
C ALA A 714 -34.87 99.20 70.34
N GLU A 715 -33.64 99.25 70.84
CA GLU A 715 -32.45 99.60 70.05
C GLU A 715 -32.12 98.56 68.97
N VAL A 716 -31.66 99.01 67.81
CA VAL A 716 -31.10 98.09 66.79
C VAL A 716 -29.85 97.42 67.37
N GLY A 717 -29.79 96.08 67.31
CA GLY A 717 -28.69 95.33 67.91
C GLY A 717 -29.00 93.85 68.14
N SER A 718 -28.07 93.17 68.81
CA SER A 718 -28.20 91.75 69.15
C SER A 718 -28.96 91.54 70.46
N TYR A 719 -29.86 90.57 70.44
CA TYR A 719 -30.69 90.15 71.55
C TYR A 719 -30.49 88.65 71.80
N VAL A 720 -30.67 88.24 73.05
CA VAL A 720 -30.61 86.84 73.45
C VAL A 720 -32.03 86.33 73.64
N VAL A 721 -32.35 85.19 73.04
CA VAL A 721 -33.58 84.45 73.32
C VAL A 721 -33.25 83.22 74.17
N ILE A 722 -34.09 82.97 75.17
CA ILE A 722 -34.13 81.71 75.90
C ILE A 722 -35.52 81.13 75.71
N ALA A 723 -35.60 80.00 75.01
CA ALA A 723 -36.82 79.27 74.74
C ALA A 723 -36.86 77.97 75.55
N ARG A 724 -38.04 77.59 76.03
CA ARG A 724 -38.29 76.32 76.70
C ARG A 724 -39.39 75.58 75.95
N ALA A 725 -39.09 74.37 75.52
CA ALA A 725 -40.05 73.49 74.86
C ALA A 725 -40.18 72.18 75.60
N LYS A 726 -41.37 71.60 75.53
CA LYS A 726 -41.72 70.34 76.16
C LYS A 726 -42.18 69.36 75.09
N LYS A 727 -41.65 68.14 75.10
CA LYS A 727 -42.14 67.09 74.19
C LYS A 727 -43.55 66.67 74.63
N SER A 728 -44.41 66.30 73.69
CA SER A 728 -45.79 65.91 73.99
C SER A 728 -45.89 64.66 74.89
N PHE A 729 -44.83 63.85 74.98
CA PHE A 729 -44.79 62.56 75.70
C PHE A 729 -43.74 62.50 76.82
N ASP A 730 -43.05 63.61 77.11
CA ASP A 730 -42.00 63.68 78.15
C ASP A 730 -42.25 64.90 79.06
N GLU A 731 -42.05 64.74 80.37
CA GLU A 731 -42.13 65.87 81.31
C GLU A 731 -40.86 66.75 81.28
N ALA A 732 -39.78 66.29 80.66
CA ALA A 732 -38.53 67.03 80.55
C ALA A 732 -38.68 68.29 79.68
N ILE A 733 -38.28 69.43 80.26
CA ILE A 733 -38.25 70.72 79.56
C ILE A 733 -36.86 70.91 78.94
N GLN A 734 -36.82 71.04 77.62
CA GLN A 734 -35.61 71.44 76.91
C GLN A 734 -35.47 72.96 76.92
N THR A 735 -34.31 73.46 77.31
CA THR A 735 -33.98 74.90 77.22
C THR A 735 -33.05 75.12 76.03
N ILE A 736 -33.48 75.93 75.08
CA ILE A 736 -32.73 76.31 73.89
C ILE A 736 -32.39 77.79 73.99
N ASN A 737 -31.11 78.12 73.86
CA ASN A 737 -30.63 79.49 73.84
C ASN A 737 -30.23 79.88 72.43
N GLY A 738 -30.48 81.13 72.05
CA GLY A 738 -30.01 81.66 70.79
C GLY A 738 -29.80 83.16 70.84
N THR A 739 -29.22 83.68 69.77
CA THR A 739 -29.04 85.11 69.56
C THR A 739 -29.65 85.51 68.23
N PHE A 740 -30.31 86.65 68.21
CA PHE A 740 -30.88 87.20 66.99
C PHE A 740 -30.62 88.70 66.92
N VAL A 741 -30.76 89.28 65.74
CA VAL A 741 -30.54 90.71 65.52
C VAL A 741 -31.87 91.40 65.23
N LEU A 742 -32.17 92.46 65.96
CA LEU A 742 -33.24 93.40 65.61
C LEU A 742 -32.67 94.37 64.57
N ILE A 743 -33.30 94.44 63.41
CA ILE A 743 -33.00 95.38 62.34
C ILE A 743 -34.23 96.28 62.10
N ARG A 744 -34.04 97.55 61.75
CA ARG A 744 -35.12 98.46 61.35
C ARG A 744 -34.75 99.22 60.09
#